data_AF-A0A0D2XLY8-F1
#
_entry.id   AF-A0A0D2XLY8-F1
#
_cell.length_a   1.000
_cell.length_b   1.000
_cell.length_c   1.000
_cell.angle_alpha   90.00
_cell.angle_beta   90.00
_cell.angle_gamma   90.00
#
_symmetry.space_group_name_H-M   'P 1'
#
loop_
_entity.id
_entity.type
_entity.pdbx_description
1 polymer ?
#
loop_
_entity_poly.entity_id
_entity_poly.type
_entity_poly.pdbx_seq_one_letter_code
_entity_poly.pdbx_strand_id
1 'polypeptide(L)'
;MDPAIVGSPQFDIVFKTALPGKYVGAAEQIFSQPLVYTPSGGTTQYVYLATTQNNIYKLDAKTGVILASRNIGIPFLTADLDGCVDVNPTVGVTATGVIDPDTDTWYITSKTYVNQNAGQVPQGRPAGRYKIHAINVNDLSERQNFPVDLEGTIARNNPERMFTGGIHHQRPGLLHTGQYVYAGFASHCVQYNFTGWIMGWDKTTGQIVEHWASEGLGVSSNISGAGIWQSGGGLASDDAGSMFFATGNGYASQLSTIPVNGFTPPTAMEQAAVHMSINSDGTLSIVDFFMPFEKQELDGADKDLGTSPLEILPSQFSCGDIKRMGIVTGKSGKTYWLNLDDLGGYRNGPNSKDRVIQTFQNENSVYAGAGVYPLEGGYIYINVIQYPTHVFKFSCLNNTPYFTKVADSPTNNAYILGVSHGTTTSLNNQEGTGLLWVSDVQNTNFKIYDAVPQNGYLNVIRNFTIVGITKFSRPVFGDGMAYIGTTVGYFYGLGSTNKFPLNCTSSIDFGTVDFQGSGVQLVNCTAVFDLSVTGVVLADGTNYNISQTPNLPLSMSAGDKFQFAAQFAPKSVGRLGTTINIQTSGVSDASYSKSVKVRLTGVGKSSNALLDVSPKSVVFTGLVTGTQAEAQSVLIGNDGSSDLQVSSVLFSNTSSSGPFTTWSGTGSLTVGKFTLTGIPSIVPGGNDTAISVKPDTSVTGNYTAWVKFVTTGGNATVSLSAAAGDPPTALLEFQTPDGSSWVKYDPSNPFTFGNVTENTSRSLKLRVSNTAAPGGVKLGLTVSKPPFGVPGIIKSANQIDLAEGTLIAPGQSQTATLTCTVPKSQWNLPSYNGTAQWTINTNDPTWSFEKRAVQFFCNAVSEQAAPLLPNGQGRYQYVGCFKENNPSRQLSYQLYANSSNTNEMCINTCGSEGLTFCGTQYRSECWAGNKIPTQKVDDNNCNFDCAGSLNQICGGNGIDGSGAYISLFADTLQWDGSYASVTTSSSASAATPQGPSVNPGVGGYTSIGCYTEATNARALPNGRGNNPPTVANCVQACSNENFVYAGVEYGWRVLLRK
;
A
#
# COMPACT_ATOMS: atom_id res chain seq x y z
N MET A 1 -24.01 9.82 -12.94
CA MET A 1 -25.19 9.03 -12.49
C MET A 1 -26.13 9.96 -11.74
N ASP A 2 -27.44 9.70 -11.76
CA ASP A 2 -28.41 10.54 -11.03
C ASP A 2 -28.39 10.21 -9.52
N PRO A 3 -28.10 11.19 -8.63
CA PRO A 3 -28.17 11.00 -7.18
C PRO A 3 -29.52 10.47 -6.68
N ALA A 4 -30.64 10.81 -7.32
CA ALA A 4 -31.95 10.32 -6.90
C ALA A 4 -32.11 8.82 -7.14
N ILE A 5 -31.50 8.29 -8.19
CA ILE A 5 -31.43 6.85 -8.45
C ILE A 5 -30.48 6.21 -7.44
N VAL A 6 -29.27 6.76 -7.27
CA VAL A 6 -28.26 6.18 -6.36
C VAL A 6 -28.72 6.15 -4.90
N GLY A 7 -29.42 7.19 -4.44
CA GLY A 7 -30.05 7.25 -3.12
C GLY A 7 -31.37 6.50 -3.01
N SER A 8 -31.78 5.75 -4.03
CA SER A 8 -33.00 4.95 -4.00
C SER A 8 -32.73 3.54 -3.49
N PRO A 9 -33.74 2.86 -2.91
CA PRO A 9 -33.62 1.43 -2.60
C PRO A 9 -33.38 0.54 -3.82
N GLN A 10 -33.59 1.05 -5.04
CA GLN A 10 -33.42 0.31 -6.29
C GLN A 10 -31.98 0.32 -6.79
N PHE A 11 -31.14 1.25 -6.32
CA PHE A 11 -29.71 1.16 -6.55
C PHE A 11 -29.11 0.18 -5.53
N ASP A 12 -28.78 -1.01 -6.04
CA ASP A 12 -28.31 -2.14 -5.24
C ASP A 12 -27.28 -2.96 -6.02
N ILE A 13 -26.73 -3.99 -5.38
CA ILE A 13 -25.91 -5.00 -6.04
C ILE A 13 -26.79 -5.77 -7.03
N VAL A 14 -26.57 -5.53 -8.32
CA VAL A 14 -27.29 -6.19 -9.43
C VAL A 14 -26.76 -7.60 -9.62
N PHE A 15 -25.43 -7.76 -9.54
CA PHE A 15 -24.78 -9.07 -9.66
C PHE A 15 -23.52 -9.16 -8.80
N LYS A 16 -23.20 -10.41 -8.47
CA LYS A 16 -21.95 -10.84 -7.84
C LYS A 16 -21.40 -12.01 -8.65
N THR A 17 -20.43 -11.74 -9.51
CA THR A 17 -19.82 -12.75 -10.38
C THR A 17 -18.70 -13.46 -9.65
N ALA A 18 -18.79 -14.78 -9.53
CA ALA A 18 -17.69 -15.63 -9.06
C ALA A 18 -16.68 -15.82 -10.19
N LEU A 19 -15.41 -15.56 -9.93
CA LEU A 19 -14.34 -15.82 -10.90
C LEU A 19 -13.83 -17.27 -10.72
N PRO A 20 -13.63 -18.03 -11.82
CA PRO A 20 -13.36 -19.46 -11.76
C PRO A 20 -11.91 -19.83 -11.38
N GLY A 21 -10.97 -18.90 -11.44
CA GLY A 21 -9.55 -19.18 -11.29
C GLY A 21 -9.16 -19.61 -9.89
N LYS A 22 -8.28 -20.61 -9.84
CA LYS A 22 -7.66 -21.09 -8.60
C LYS A 22 -6.21 -21.48 -8.87
N TYR A 23 -5.28 -20.80 -8.23
CA TYR A 23 -3.84 -21.06 -8.34
C TYR A 23 -3.25 -21.18 -6.95
N VAL A 24 -2.40 -22.19 -6.72
CA VAL A 24 -1.88 -22.57 -5.39
C VAL A 24 -2.96 -22.65 -4.30
N GLY A 25 -4.16 -23.11 -4.68
CA GLY A 25 -5.30 -23.22 -3.79
C GLY A 25 -6.01 -21.90 -3.46
N ALA A 26 -5.53 -20.75 -3.93
CA ALA A 26 -6.09 -19.42 -3.64
C ALA A 26 -7.05 -18.94 -4.73
N ALA A 27 -8.05 -18.16 -4.31
CA ALA A 27 -8.99 -17.48 -5.22
C ALA A 27 -8.32 -16.31 -5.95
N GLU A 28 -8.91 -15.89 -7.06
CA GLU A 28 -8.43 -14.74 -7.83
C GLU A 28 -8.56 -13.43 -7.06
N GLN A 29 -7.65 -12.49 -7.32
CA GLN A 29 -7.69 -11.15 -6.75
C GLN A 29 -7.64 -10.11 -7.86
N ILE A 30 -8.46 -9.07 -7.74
CA ILE A 30 -8.57 -7.99 -8.72
C ILE A 30 -7.84 -6.77 -8.18
N PHE A 31 -6.62 -6.54 -8.65
CA PHE A 31 -5.83 -5.33 -8.37
C PHE A 31 -5.91 -4.32 -9.52
N SER A 32 -5.96 -4.82 -10.76
CA SER A 32 -6.27 -3.99 -11.92
C SER A 32 -7.74 -3.55 -11.84
N GLN A 33 -7.97 -2.25 -11.82
CA GLN A 33 -9.33 -1.70 -11.85
C GLN A 33 -10.02 -2.11 -13.17
N PRO A 34 -11.31 -2.48 -13.15
CA PRO A 34 -12.03 -2.91 -14.35
C PRO A 34 -12.01 -1.82 -15.44
N LEU A 35 -12.11 -2.21 -16.71
CA LEU A 35 -12.36 -1.28 -17.80
C LEU A 35 -13.78 -1.52 -18.34
N VAL A 36 -14.52 -0.44 -18.56
CA VAL A 36 -15.87 -0.51 -19.13
C VAL A 36 -15.81 0.09 -20.52
N TYR A 37 -16.22 -0.68 -21.53
CA TYR A 37 -16.04 -0.29 -22.92
C TYR A 37 -17.12 -0.89 -23.83
N THR A 38 -17.51 -0.12 -24.84
CA THR A 38 -18.43 -0.53 -25.90
C THR A 38 -17.63 -0.67 -27.20
N PRO A 39 -17.39 -1.90 -27.69
CA PRO A 39 -16.62 -2.15 -28.90
C PRO A 39 -17.19 -1.45 -30.14
N SER A 40 -16.30 -1.11 -31.06
CA SER A 40 -16.67 -0.46 -32.32
C SER A 40 -17.69 -1.30 -33.09
N GLY A 41 -18.73 -0.64 -33.61
CA GLY A 41 -19.83 -1.30 -34.35
C GLY A 41 -20.86 -2.03 -33.48
N GLY A 42 -20.73 -2.03 -32.15
CA GLY A 42 -21.70 -2.58 -31.21
C GLY A 42 -22.45 -1.51 -30.41
N THR A 43 -23.56 -1.90 -29.78
CA THR A 43 -24.29 -1.08 -28.79
C THR A 43 -24.21 -1.64 -27.37
N THR A 44 -23.63 -2.83 -27.22
CA THR A 44 -23.52 -3.52 -25.93
C THR A 44 -22.22 -3.13 -25.25
N GLN A 45 -22.34 -2.64 -24.02
CA GLN A 45 -21.20 -2.35 -23.16
C GLN A 45 -20.74 -3.62 -22.45
N TYR A 46 -19.42 -3.76 -22.30
CA TYR A 46 -18.78 -4.87 -21.60
C TYR A 46 -17.86 -4.37 -20.49
N VAL A 47 -17.58 -5.25 -19.54
CA VAL A 47 -16.51 -5.09 -18.56
C VAL A 47 -15.34 -5.99 -18.93
N TYR A 48 -14.15 -5.41 -18.96
CA TYR A 48 -12.89 -6.10 -19.13
C TYR A 48 -12.15 -6.14 -17.78
N LEU A 49 -11.80 -7.34 -17.37
CA LEU A 49 -11.25 -7.60 -16.04
C LEU A 49 -10.00 -8.47 -16.15
N ALA A 50 -8.97 -8.12 -15.40
CA ALA A 50 -7.76 -8.93 -15.26
C ALA A 50 -7.48 -9.22 -13.78
N THR A 51 -6.72 -10.29 -13.51
CA THR A 51 -6.46 -10.74 -12.14
C THR A 51 -4.99 -11.01 -11.89
N THR A 52 -4.64 -11.08 -10.61
CA THR A 52 -3.30 -11.48 -10.14
C THR A 52 -2.90 -12.90 -10.53
N GLN A 53 -3.83 -13.70 -11.08
CA GLN A 53 -3.56 -15.02 -11.65
C GLN A 53 -3.38 -15.00 -13.17
N ASN A 54 -3.27 -13.81 -13.77
CA ASN A 54 -3.17 -13.60 -15.22
C ASN A 54 -4.36 -14.16 -16.01
N ASN A 55 -5.54 -14.24 -15.40
CA ASN A 55 -6.76 -14.46 -16.14
C ASN A 55 -7.33 -13.12 -16.58
N ILE A 56 -7.81 -13.07 -17.83
CA ILE A 56 -8.53 -11.96 -18.39
C ILE A 56 -9.95 -12.39 -18.78
N TYR A 57 -10.90 -11.48 -18.62
CA TYR A 57 -12.32 -11.73 -18.82
C TYR A 57 -12.98 -10.61 -19.61
N LYS A 58 -13.93 -10.99 -20.45
CA LYS A 58 -14.96 -10.11 -21.02
C LYS A 58 -16.29 -10.51 -20.40
N LEU A 59 -16.94 -9.57 -19.72
CA LEU A 59 -18.22 -9.77 -19.07
C LEU A 59 -19.28 -8.87 -19.67
N ASP A 60 -20.52 -9.34 -19.73
CA ASP A 60 -21.67 -8.48 -19.99
C ASP A 60 -21.80 -7.45 -18.86
N ALA A 61 -21.83 -6.16 -19.21
CA ALA A 61 -21.77 -5.08 -18.22
C ALA A 61 -23.03 -4.98 -17.35
N LYS A 62 -24.18 -5.52 -17.80
CA LYS A 62 -25.45 -5.43 -17.08
C LYS A 62 -25.69 -6.63 -16.17
N THR A 63 -25.29 -7.81 -16.61
CA THR A 63 -25.61 -9.07 -15.95
C THR A 63 -24.41 -9.68 -15.22
N GLY A 64 -23.19 -9.26 -15.55
CA GLY A 64 -21.96 -9.83 -14.99
C GLY A 64 -21.64 -11.23 -15.50
N VAL A 65 -22.34 -11.72 -16.53
CA VAL A 65 -22.06 -13.01 -17.16
C VAL A 65 -20.69 -12.95 -17.84
N ILE A 66 -19.83 -13.91 -17.54
CA ILE A 66 -18.55 -14.09 -18.24
C ILE A 66 -18.85 -14.62 -19.64
N LEU A 67 -18.54 -13.81 -20.67
CA LEU A 67 -18.76 -14.14 -22.07
C LEU A 67 -17.53 -14.77 -22.72
N ALA A 68 -16.35 -14.33 -22.29
CA ALA A 68 -15.08 -14.89 -22.72
C ALA A 68 -14.07 -14.83 -21.58
N SER A 69 -13.16 -15.80 -21.53
CA SER A 69 -12.03 -15.81 -20.61
C SER A 69 -10.78 -16.38 -21.28
N ARG A 70 -9.61 -15.94 -20.81
CA ARG A 70 -8.31 -16.44 -21.26
C ARG A 70 -7.29 -16.32 -20.14
N ASN A 71 -6.42 -17.31 -19.98
CA ASN A 71 -5.20 -17.17 -19.18
C ASN A 71 -4.04 -16.73 -20.09
N ILE A 72 -3.35 -15.66 -19.74
CA ILE A 72 -2.25 -15.08 -20.56
C ILE A 72 -0.84 -15.50 -20.08
N GLY A 73 -0.77 -16.42 -19.11
CA GLY A 73 0.46 -17.02 -18.59
C GLY A 73 0.32 -17.40 -17.12
N ILE A 74 1.18 -18.28 -16.60
CA ILE A 74 1.17 -18.59 -15.16
C ILE A 74 1.56 -17.33 -14.35
N PRO A 75 0.97 -17.07 -13.18
CA PRO A 75 1.35 -15.93 -12.36
C PRO A 75 2.70 -16.16 -11.66
N PHE A 76 3.42 -15.07 -11.39
CA PHE A 76 4.59 -15.09 -10.51
C PHE A 76 4.17 -15.34 -9.06
N LEU A 77 4.95 -16.07 -8.26
CA LEU A 77 4.62 -16.39 -6.87
C LEU A 77 5.31 -15.46 -5.88
N THR A 78 4.53 -14.95 -4.93
CA THR A 78 5.02 -14.10 -3.84
C THR A 78 6.08 -14.80 -2.97
N ALA A 79 6.09 -16.14 -2.96
CA ALA A 79 7.10 -16.95 -2.28
C ALA A 79 8.55 -16.68 -2.75
N ASP A 80 8.74 -16.17 -3.97
CA ASP A 80 10.06 -15.78 -4.48
C ASP A 80 10.51 -14.38 -4.01
N LEU A 81 9.70 -13.66 -3.21
CA LEU A 81 9.95 -12.26 -2.83
C LEU A 81 10.47 -12.07 -1.40
N ASP A 82 11.21 -13.04 -0.85
CA ASP A 82 11.91 -12.92 0.44
C ASP A 82 11.03 -12.34 1.59
N GLY A 83 9.75 -12.77 1.64
CA GLY A 83 8.79 -12.33 2.67
C GLY A 83 8.00 -11.06 2.37
N CYS A 84 8.15 -10.44 1.19
CA CYS A 84 7.27 -9.34 0.76
C CYS A 84 5.87 -9.84 0.38
N VAL A 85 4.92 -9.77 1.31
CA VAL A 85 3.55 -10.30 1.17
C VAL A 85 2.49 -9.25 0.81
N ASP A 86 2.90 -8.12 0.22
CA ASP A 86 2.00 -6.99 -0.11
C ASP A 86 0.86 -7.37 -1.08
N VAL A 87 1.16 -8.28 -2.01
CA VAL A 87 0.23 -8.98 -2.91
C VAL A 87 0.55 -10.46 -2.79
N ASN A 88 -0.42 -11.29 -2.38
CA ASN A 88 -0.17 -12.68 -1.99
C ASN A 88 -1.38 -13.58 -2.32
N PRO A 89 -1.22 -14.81 -2.84
CA PRO A 89 0.05 -15.51 -3.09
C PRO A 89 0.60 -15.38 -4.52
N THR A 90 -0.15 -14.75 -5.42
CA THR A 90 0.19 -14.60 -6.83
C THR A 90 0.35 -13.13 -7.20
N VAL A 91 1.36 -12.83 -8.00
CA VAL A 91 1.59 -11.53 -8.62
C VAL A 91 1.51 -11.74 -10.13
N GLY A 92 0.44 -11.25 -10.73
CA GLY A 92 0.17 -11.33 -12.16
C GLY A 92 -0.10 -9.95 -12.72
N VAL A 93 -1.29 -9.77 -13.29
CA VAL A 93 -1.79 -8.44 -13.64
C VAL A 93 -2.23 -7.71 -12.37
N THR A 94 -1.59 -6.58 -12.07
CA THR A 94 -1.92 -5.75 -10.92
C THR A 94 -2.28 -4.31 -11.27
N ALA A 95 -1.81 -3.77 -12.39
CA ALA A 95 -2.25 -2.44 -12.83
C ALA A 95 -3.39 -2.50 -13.83
N THR A 96 -4.14 -1.41 -13.88
CA THR A 96 -5.16 -1.17 -14.90
C THR A 96 -4.52 -0.98 -16.27
N GLY A 97 -4.94 -1.78 -17.25
CA GLY A 97 -4.59 -1.56 -18.66
C GLY A 97 -5.33 -0.38 -19.29
N VAL A 98 -5.20 -0.23 -20.60
CA VAL A 98 -5.87 0.81 -21.41
C VAL A 98 -6.47 0.21 -22.66
N ILE A 99 -7.64 0.70 -23.08
CA ILE A 99 -8.28 0.30 -24.34
C ILE A 99 -8.09 1.42 -25.34
N ASP A 100 -7.49 1.08 -26.48
CA ASP A 100 -7.42 1.93 -27.66
C ASP A 100 -8.73 1.79 -28.46
N PRO A 101 -9.58 2.82 -28.47
CA PRO A 101 -10.89 2.72 -29.12
C PRO A 101 -10.78 2.68 -30.65
N ASP A 102 -9.68 3.15 -31.24
CA ASP A 102 -9.50 3.15 -32.70
C ASP A 102 -9.36 1.74 -33.26
N THR A 103 -8.83 0.83 -32.45
CA THR A 103 -8.48 -0.53 -32.88
C THR A 103 -9.19 -1.61 -32.10
N ASP A 104 -10.02 -1.28 -31.10
CA ASP A 104 -10.65 -2.24 -30.19
C ASP A 104 -9.58 -3.13 -29.53
N THR A 105 -8.49 -2.52 -29.04
CA THR A 105 -7.34 -3.24 -28.47
C THR A 105 -7.12 -2.85 -27.01
N TRP A 106 -7.06 -3.84 -26.14
CA TRP A 106 -6.73 -3.70 -24.73
C TRP A 106 -5.25 -4.00 -24.49
N TYR A 107 -4.48 -2.98 -24.09
CA TYR A 107 -3.09 -3.12 -23.70
C TYR A 107 -2.98 -3.36 -22.20
N ILE A 108 -2.17 -4.35 -21.81
CA ILE A 108 -2.03 -4.78 -20.42
C ILE A 108 -0.65 -5.40 -20.14
N THR A 109 -0.15 -5.19 -18.95
CA THR A 109 1.09 -5.76 -18.42
C THR A 109 0.79 -7.01 -17.59
N SER A 110 1.61 -8.06 -17.69
CA SER A 110 1.51 -9.23 -16.81
C SER A 110 2.88 -9.60 -16.23
N LYS A 111 2.93 -9.91 -14.93
CA LYS A 111 4.09 -10.56 -14.32
C LYS A 111 3.94 -12.08 -14.41
N THR A 112 4.99 -12.76 -14.84
CA THR A 112 4.98 -14.21 -15.08
C THR A 112 6.38 -14.80 -14.88
N TYR A 113 6.56 -16.07 -15.25
CA TYR A 113 7.86 -16.74 -15.27
C TYR A 113 8.37 -16.99 -16.68
N VAL A 114 9.66 -17.22 -16.84
CA VAL A 114 10.23 -17.67 -18.12
C VAL A 114 9.73 -19.07 -18.50
N ASN A 115 9.68 -20.01 -17.55
CA ASN A 115 9.17 -21.36 -17.78
C ASN A 115 7.68 -21.43 -17.42
N GLN A 116 6.84 -21.39 -18.45
CA GLN A 116 5.38 -21.49 -18.32
C GLN A 116 4.89 -22.89 -17.93
N ASN A 117 5.74 -23.92 -18.00
CA ASN A 117 5.36 -25.32 -17.82
C ASN A 117 5.83 -25.91 -16.48
N ALA A 118 6.42 -25.12 -15.59
CA ALA A 118 6.96 -25.62 -14.32
C ALA A 118 5.88 -26.01 -13.29
N GLY A 119 4.59 -25.78 -13.58
CA GLY A 119 3.50 -25.99 -12.63
C GLY A 119 3.42 -24.89 -11.56
N GLN A 120 2.74 -25.19 -10.45
CA GLN A 120 2.41 -24.22 -9.39
C GLN A 120 3.51 -24.10 -8.32
N VAL A 121 4.77 -23.98 -8.73
CA VAL A 121 5.93 -23.87 -7.83
C VAL A 121 6.72 -22.58 -8.06
N PRO A 122 7.37 -22.03 -7.03
CA PRO A 122 8.27 -20.89 -7.18
C PRO A 122 9.47 -21.25 -8.07
N GLN A 123 9.97 -20.29 -8.86
CA GLN A 123 11.07 -20.51 -9.80
C GLN A 123 12.28 -19.58 -9.55
N GLY A 124 12.21 -18.76 -8.51
CA GLY A 124 13.20 -17.74 -8.18
C GLY A 124 12.98 -16.42 -8.93
N ARG A 125 13.42 -15.32 -8.31
CA ARG A 125 13.33 -13.97 -8.89
C ARG A 125 13.95 -13.86 -10.29
N PRO A 126 15.14 -14.44 -10.59
CA PRO A 126 15.73 -14.36 -11.94
C PRO A 126 14.87 -14.99 -13.05
N ALA A 127 13.93 -15.89 -12.69
CA ALA A 127 12.99 -16.47 -13.63
C ALA A 127 11.78 -15.57 -13.91
N GLY A 128 11.56 -14.50 -13.14
CA GLY A 128 10.45 -13.58 -13.31
C GLY A 128 10.54 -12.78 -14.62
N ARG A 129 9.41 -12.54 -15.27
CA ARG A 129 9.27 -11.78 -16.52
C ARG A 129 8.13 -10.79 -16.41
N TYR A 130 8.25 -9.65 -17.08
CA TYR A 130 7.10 -8.81 -17.42
C TYR A 130 6.85 -8.87 -18.91
N LYS A 131 5.58 -9.06 -19.26
CA LYS A 131 5.12 -9.04 -20.64
C LYS A 131 4.10 -7.94 -20.85
N ILE A 132 4.18 -7.30 -22.01
CA ILE A 132 3.15 -6.40 -22.51
C ILE A 132 2.30 -7.18 -23.51
N HIS A 133 0.99 -7.14 -23.33
CA HIS A 133 0.02 -7.76 -24.19
C HIS A 133 -0.80 -6.69 -24.92
N ALA A 134 -1.28 -7.05 -26.11
CA ALA A 134 -2.26 -6.29 -26.86
C ALA A 134 -3.38 -7.25 -27.23
N ILE A 135 -4.52 -7.09 -26.60
CA ILE A 135 -5.60 -8.07 -26.63
C ILE A 135 -6.76 -7.51 -27.44
N ASN A 136 -7.27 -8.27 -28.40
CA ASN A 136 -8.52 -7.93 -29.07
C ASN A 136 -9.68 -8.02 -28.07
N VAL A 137 -10.39 -6.91 -27.86
CA VAL A 137 -11.49 -6.83 -26.89
C VAL A 137 -12.72 -7.65 -27.29
N ASN A 138 -12.78 -8.13 -28.53
CA ASN A 138 -13.93 -8.90 -29.01
C ASN A 138 -13.85 -10.38 -28.63
N ASP A 139 -12.69 -11.01 -28.82
CA ASP A 139 -12.47 -12.46 -28.65
C ASP A 139 -11.34 -12.81 -27.68
N LEU A 140 -10.67 -11.81 -27.10
CA LEU A 140 -9.51 -11.94 -26.21
C LEU A 140 -8.27 -12.59 -26.86
N SER A 141 -8.19 -12.61 -28.20
CA SER A 141 -6.98 -13.04 -28.93
C SER A 141 -5.85 -12.01 -28.80
N GLU A 142 -4.60 -12.48 -28.92
CA GLU A 142 -3.42 -11.60 -28.91
C GLU A 142 -3.27 -10.96 -30.29
N ARG A 143 -2.95 -9.67 -30.34
CA ARG A 143 -2.62 -8.96 -31.57
C ARG A 143 -1.24 -9.39 -32.08
N GLN A 144 -1.03 -9.22 -33.38
CA GLN A 144 0.27 -9.48 -34.00
C GLN A 144 1.38 -8.64 -33.34
N ASN A 145 2.59 -9.21 -33.24
CA ASN A 145 3.78 -8.64 -32.59
C ASN A 145 3.75 -8.62 -31.05
N PHE A 146 2.67 -9.08 -30.42
CA PHE A 146 2.56 -9.23 -28.98
C PHE A 146 2.51 -10.72 -28.56
N PRO A 147 2.88 -11.05 -27.31
CA PRO A 147 3.37 -10.14 -26.26
C PRO A 147 4.84 -9.74 -26.41
N VAL A 148 5.20 -8.58 -25.86
CA VAL A 148 6.57 -8.04 -25.80
C VAL A 148 7.16 -8.33 -24.42
N ASP A 149 8.37 -8.92 -24.36
CA ASP A 149 9.10 -9.17 -23.11
C ASP A 149 9.99 -7.97 -22.76
N LEU A 150 9.99 -7.56 -21.49
CA LEU A 150 10.77 -6.42 -20.99
C LEU A 150 12.09 -6.84 -20.31
N GLU A 151 12.30 -8.13 -20.08
CA GLU A 151 13.47 -8.64 -19.36
C GLU A 151 14.80 -8.22 -20.03
N GLY A 152 15.74 -7.73 -19.23
CA GLY A 152 17.09 -7.39 -19.70
C GLY A 152 17.21 -6.04 -20.41
N THR A 153 16.12 -5.26 -20.47
CA THR A 153 16.13 -3.93 -21.08
C THR A 153 17.08 -2.98 -20.32
N ILE A 154 18.05 -2.40 -21.02
CA ILE A 154 19.00 -1.43 -20.44
C ILE A 154 18.37 -0.04 -20.47
N ALA A 155 18.48 0.75 -19.40
CA ALA A 155 17.88 2.09 -19.37
C ALA A 155 18.54 3.01 -20.40
N ARG A 156 17.70 3.75 -21.16
CA ARG A 156 18.17 4.68 -22.19
C ARG A 156 19.03 5.78 -21.60
N ASN A 157 18.67 6.24 -20.41
CA ASN A 157 19.30 7.33 -19.69
C ASN A 157 20.29 6.88 -18.60
N ASN A 158 20.49 5.57 -18.40
CA ASN A 158 21.51 5.05 -17.49
C ASN A 158 21.97 3.63 -17.91
N PRO A 159 23.13 3.49 -18.58
CA PRO A 159 23.57 2.21 -19.12
C PRO A 159 23.95 1.16 -18.06
N GLU A 160 24.12 1.55 -16.79
CA GLU A 160 24.38 0.61 -15.69
C GLU A 160 23.10 -0.06 -15.16
N ARG A 161 21.93 0.40 -15.58
CA ARG A 161 20.63 -0.09 -15.11
C ARG A 161 20.02 -1.05 -16.11
N MET A 162 19.60 -2.20 -15.60
CA MET A 162 18.89 -3.23 -16.35
C MET A 162 17.56 -3.53 -15.67
N PHE A 163 16.49 -3.58 -16.46
CA PHE A 163 15.19 -4.02 -16.00
C PHE A 163 15.17 -5.53 -15.82
N THR A 164 14.72 -5.98 -14.66
CA THR A 164 14.54 -7.40 -14.34
C THR A 164 13.14 -7.60 -13.75
N GLY A 165 12.33 -8.44 -14.40
CA GLY A 165 10.92 -8.60 -14.08
C GLY A 165 10.70 -9.22 -12.71
N GLY A 166 11.65 -10.02 -12.22
CA GLY A 166 11.63 -10.62 -10.89
C GLY A 166 11.54 -9.63 -9.74
N ILE A 167 12.27 -8.51 -9.81
CA ILE A 167 12.38 -7.55 -8.70
C ILE A 167 11.46 -6.34 -8.87
N HIS A 168 11.16 -5.97 -10.11
CA HIS A 168 10.29 -4.82 -10.39
C HIS A 168 8.82 -5.22 -10.22
N HIS A 169 8.00 -4.23 -9.90
CA HIS A 169 6.56 -4.37 -9.78
C HIS A 169 5.85 -3.21 -10.46
N GLN A 170 4.82 -3.54 -11.22
CA GLN A 170 3.99 -2.57 -11.89
C GLN A 170 2.67 -2.39 -11.15
N ARG A 171 2.43 -1.15 -10.72
CA ARG A 171 1.25 -0.75 -9.95
C ARG A 171 0.48 0.39 -10.64
N PRO A 172 1.13 1.45 -11.17
CA PRO A 172 0.43 2.51 -11.89
C PRO A 172 -0.35 1.99 -13.10
N GLY A 173 -1.57 2.50 -13.30
CA GLY A 173 -2.32 2.28 -14.53
C GLY A 173 -1.54 2.72 -15.78
N LEU A 174 -1.75 2.01 -16.89
CA LEU A 174 -1.13 2.35 -18.18
C LEU A 174 -1.68 3.69 -18.68
N LEU A 175 -0.87 4.38 -19.47
CA LEU A 175 -1.26 5.59 -20.20
C LEU A 175 -1.21 5.28 -21.70
N HIS A 176 -2.31 5.50 -22.41
CA HIS A 176 -2.35 5.51 -23.88
C HIS A 176 -2.52 6.96 -24.32
N THR A 177 -1.61 7.45 -25.17
CA THR A 177 -1.74 8.77 -25.80
C THR A 177 -1.15 8.72 -27.22
N GLY A 178 -1.95 9.12 -28.20
CA GLY A 178 -1.60 9.00 -29.61
C GLY A 178 -1.21 7.58 -30.04
N GLN A 179 0.00 7.43 -30.58
CA GLN A 179 0.56 6.16 -31.07
C GLN A 179 1.22 5.29 -30.00
N TYR A 180 1.35 5.80 -28.77
CA TYR A 180 2.21 5.19 -27.77
C TYR A 180 1.43 4.79 -26.51
N VAL A 181 1.91 3.73 -25.87
CA VAL A 181 1.42 3.28 -24.57
C VAL A 181 2.60 3.21 -23.61
N TYR A 182 2.40 3.71 -22.38
CA TYR A 182 3.42 3.82 -21.34
C TYR A 182 2.99 3.11 -20.05
N ALA A 183 3.96 2.55 -19.32
CA ALA A 183 3.78 1.96 -18.00
C ALA A 183 4.89 2.39 -17.03
N GLY A 184 4.47 2.76 -15.81
CA GLY A 184 5.37 3.06 -14.69
C GLY A 184 5.66 1.83 -13.83
N PHE A 185 6.89 1.71 -13.31
CA PHE A 185 7.31 0.60 -12.46
C PHE A 185 8.04 1.10 -11.20
N ALA A 186 7.97 0.26 -10.16
CA ALA A 186 8.76 0.36 -8.93
C ALA A 186 9.28 -1.05 -8.56
N SER A 187 9.31 -1.39 -7.27
CA SER A 187 9.78 -2.70 -6.77
C SER A 187 8.76 -3.43 -5.91
N HIS A 188 9.12 -4.58 -5.37
CA HIS A 188 8.37 -5.24 -4.31
C HIS A 188 8.88 -4.77 -2.94
N CYS A 189 8.01 -4.15 -2.12
CA CYS A 189 8.30 -3.74 -0.74
C CYS A 189 9.59 -2.90 -0.53
N VAL A 190 9.98 -2.06 -1.50
CA VAL A 190 11.23 -1.28 -1.45
C VAL A 190 12.47 -2.19 -1.26
N GLN A 191 12.40 -3.42 -1.78
CA GLN A 191 13.49 -4.39 -1.71
C GLN A 191 14.31 -4.40 -3.00
N TYR A 192 15.51 -4.96 -2.88
CA TYR A 192 16.45 -5.23 -3.96
C TYR A 192 17.08 -3.98 -4.57
N ASN A 193 17.99 -4.21 -5.51
CA ASN A 193 18.58 -3.13 -6.27
C ASN A 193 17.62 -2.70 -7.40
N PHE A 194 16.71 -1.77 -7.10
CA PHE A 194 15.67 -1.31 -8.02
C PHE A 194 15.79 0.19 -8.32
N THR A 195 15.21 0.62 -9.44
CA THR A 195 14.88 2.02 -9.70
C THR A 195 13.45 2.12 -10.24
N GLY A 196 12.85 3.31 -10.25
CA GLY A 196 11.61 3.53 -11.00
C GLY A 196 11.87 3.47 -12.50
N TRP A 197 10.89 3.00 -13.27
CA TRP A 197 10.98 2.96 -14.73
C TRP A 197 9.72 3.51 -15.38
N ILE A 198 9.88 4.15 -16.53
CA ILE A 198 8.83 4.32 -17.52
C ILE A 198 9.24 3.52 -18.75
N MET A 199 8.43 2.52 -19.10
CA MET A 199 8.56 1.75 -20.34
C MET A 199 7.47 2.21 -21.29
N GLY A 200 7.83 2.43 -22.56
CA GLY A 200 6.91 2.86 -23.61
C GLY A 200 7.06 2.03 -24.86
N TRP A 201 5.96 1.80 -25.58
CA TRP A 201 5.96 1.06 -26.84
C TRP A 201 4.99 1.65 -27.86
N ASP A 202 5.30 1.45 -29.14
CA ASP A 202 4.40 1.74 -30.26
C ASP A 202 3.24 0.73 -30.27
N LYS A 203 2.01 1.26 -30.31
CA LYS A 203 0.78 0.47 -30.14
C LYS A 203 0.56 -0.55 -31.29
N THR A 204 1.14 -0.30 -32.47
CA THR A 204 0.90 -1.12 -33.67
C THR A 204 1.98 -2.19 -33.85
N THR A 205 3.24 -1.80 -33.67
CA THR A 205 4.41 -2.62 -33.98
C THR A 205 4.92 -3.41 -32.78
N GLY A 206 4.58 -2.98 -31.55
CA GLY A 206 5.15 -3.55 -30.31
C GLY A 206 6.60 -3.15 -30.07
N GLN A 207 7.18 -2.24 -30.87
CA GLN A 207 8.53 -1.74 -30.65
C GLN A 207 8.60 -0.98 -29.33
N ILE A 208 9.57 -1.31 -28.46
CA ILE A 208 9.91 -0.52 -27.28
C ILE A 208 10.52 0.80 -27.76
N VAL A 209 9.86 1.91 -27.44
CA VAL A 209 10.29 3.27 -27.80
C VAL A 209 10.82 4.05 -26.60
N GLU A 210 10.49 3.63 -25.38
CA GLU A 210 11.03 4.22 -24.16
C GLU A 210 11.35 3.17 -23.10
N HIS A 211 12.43 3.41 -22.37
CA HIS A 211 12.94 2.61 -21.27
C HIS A 211 13.77 3.52 -20.35
N TRP A 212 13.09 4.52 -19.78
CA TRP A 212 13.67 5.55 -18.92
C TRP A 212 13.69 5.10 -17.46
N ALA A 213 14.82 5.29 -16.78
CA ALA A 213 14.97 5.04 -15.35
C ALA A 213 14.95 6.34 -14.55
N SER A 214 14.28 6.35 -13.40
CA SER A 214 14.20 7.53 -12.54
C SER A 214 15.50 7.86 -11.80
N GLU A 215 16.36 6.86 -11.60
CA GLU A 215 17.76 7.06 -11.21
C GLU A 215 18.65 7.08 -12.47
N GLY A 216 18.70 8.26 -13.10
CA GLY A 216 19.34 8.47 -14.41
C GLY A 216 20.87 8.51 -14.41
N LEU A 217 21.44 9.14 -15.44
CA LEU A 217 22.87 9.15 -15.73
C LEU A 217 23.71 9.61 -14.54
N GLY A 218 24.79 8.88 -14.24
CA GLY A 218 25.71 9.21 -13.15
C GLY A 218 25.25 8.73 -11.77
N VAL A 219 24.04 8.18 -11.64
CA VAL A 219 23.63 7.43 -10.45
C VAL A 219 24.07 5.98 -10.60
N SER A 220 25.01 5.57 -9.75
CA SER A 220 25.56 4.20 -9.72
C SER A 220 24.46 3.16 -9.57
N SER A 221 24.61 2.03 -10.28
CA SER A 221 23.66 0.93 -10.22
C SER A 221 23.40 0.39 -8.81
N ASN A 222 24.28 0.56 -7.82
CA ASN A 222 24.08 0.08 -6.44
C ASN A 222 23.16 0.96 -5.57
N ILE A 223 22.75 2.14 -6.06
CA ILE A 223 21.85 3.04 -5.36
C ILE A 223 20.42 2.72 -5.77
N SER A 224 19.58 2.23 -4.88
CA SER A 224 18.17 1.92 -5.21
C SER A 224 17.25 3.10 -4.93
N GLY A 225 16.10 3.20 -5.59
CA GLY A 225 15.07 4.18 -5.22
C GLY A 225 14.25 4.76 -6.36
N ALA A 226 13.64 5.92 -6.08
CA ALA A 226 12.83 6.72 -7.00
C ALA A 226 11.72 5.91 -7.71
N GLY A 227 11.13 4.93 -7.02
CA GLY A 227 10.09 4.06 -7.58
C GLY A 227 8.81 4.81 -7.94
N ILE A 228 8.14 4.45 -9.03
CA ILE A 228 6.85 5.03 -9.45
C ILE A 228 5.72 4.14 -8.91
N TRP A 229 5.20 4.48 -7.73
CA TRP A 229 4.21 3.67 -7.01
C TRP A 229 2.76 4.06 -7.33
N GLN A 230 2.42 5.34 -7.13
CA GLN A 230 1.14 6.01 -7.37
C GLN A 230 -0.12 5.33 -6.79
N SER A 231 0.04 4.33 -5.92
CA SER A 231 -1.03 3.50 -5.33
C SER A 231 -2.08 3.00 -6.34
N GLY A 232 -1.69 2.70 -7.58
CA GLY A 232 -2.64 2.24 -8.61
C GLY A 232 -3.14 3.35 -9.54
N GLY A 233 -2.90 4.62 -9.20
CA GLY A 233 -3.15 5.76 -10.07
C GLY A 233 -2.25 5.71 -11.32
N GLY A 234 -2.81 6.09 -12.47
CA GLY A 234 -2.09 6.06 -13.74
C GLY A 234 -1.04 7.17 -13.88
N LEU A 235 -0.20 7.08 -14.90
CA LEU A 235 0.56 8.23 -15.39
C LEU A 235 -0.42 9.24 -15.99
N ALA A 236 -0.27 10.53 -15.69
CA ALA A 236 -1.18 11.56 -16.18
C ALA A 236 -0.64 12.20 -17.47
N SER A 237 -1.53 12.58 -18.38
CA SER A 237 -1.23 13.25 -19.64
C SER A 237 -2.19 14.41 -19.84
N ASP A 238 -1.72 15.50 -20.43
CA ASP A 238 -2.59 16.59 -20.90
C ASP A 238 -3.11 16.34 -22.34
N ASP A 239 -2.69 15.23 -22.95
CA ASP A 239 -2.92 14.87 -24.36
C ASP A 239 -2.45 15.93 -25.36
N ALA A 240 -1.61 16.85 -24.90
CA ALA A 240 -0.96 17.91 -25.64
C ALA A 240 0.57 17.78 -25.62
N GLY A 241 1.06 16.58 -25.33
CA GLY A 241 2.49 16.24 -25.35
C GLY A 241 3.19 16.29 -24.00
N SER A 242 2.48 16.47 -22.89
CA SER A 242 3.07 16.39 -21.54
C SER A 242 2.63 15.13 -20.81
N MET A 243 3.56 14.56 -20.04
CA MET A 243 3.33 13.50 -19.08
C MET A 243 3.69 13.98 -17.68
N PHE A 244 2.92 13.57 -16.69
CA PHE A 244 3.16 13.90 -15.29
C PHE A 244 2.99 12.70 -14.37
N PHE A 245 3.85 12.61 -13.34
CA PHE A 245 3.82 11.52 -12.35
C PHE A 245 4.59 11.91 -11.08
N ALA A 246 4.48 11.08 -10.05
CA ALA A 246 5.23 11.21 -8.81
C ALA A 246 6.10 9.98 -8.50
N THR A 247 7.25 10.20 -7.87
CA THR A 247 8.21 9.16 -7.46
C THR A 247 8.35 9.08 -5.94
N GLY A 248 8.71 7.89 -5.45
CA GLY A 248 8.99 7.63 -4.05
C GLY A 248 10.42 7.96 -3.65
N ASN A 249 10.80 7.49 -2.46
CA ASN A 249 12.12 7.66 -1.87
C ASN A 249 13.26 7.16 -2.74
N GLY A 250 14.41 7.83 -2.66
CA GLY A 250 15.67 7.42 -3.27
C GLY A 250 16.87 7.79 -2.43
N TYR A 251 18.04 7.29 -2.83
CA TYR A 251 19.27 7.42 -2.05
C TYR A 251 20.43 7.99 -2.85
N ALA A 252 20.16 8.60 -4.01
CA ALA A 252 21.17 9.23 -4.84
C ALA A 252 21.66 10.54 -4.21
N SER A 253 20.76 11.27 -3.55
CA SER A 253 21.06 12.53 -2.84
C SER A 253 21.80 13.55 -3.71
N GLN A 254 21.52 13.58 -5.02
CA GLN A 254 22.10 14.56 -5.94
C GLN A 254 21.74 15.99 -5.52
N LEU A 255 20.53 16.16 -4.97
CA LEU A 255 20.10 17.39 -4.33
C LEU A 255 20.15 17.23 -2.81
N SER A 256 20.67 18.25 -2.11
CA SER A 256 20.80 18.23 -0.64
C SER A 256 20.44 19.57 -0.01
N THR A 257 21.32 20.57 -0.11
CA THR A 257 21.12 21.88 0.55
C THR A 257 21.02 23.05 -0.41
N ILE A 258 21.43 22.85 -1.65
CA ILE A 258 21.50 23.89 -2.68
C ILE A 258 20.16 23.95 -3.43
N PRO A 259 19.51 25.13 -3.52
CA PRO A 259 18.34 25.32 -4.36
C PRO A 259 18.63 25.04 -5.84
N VAL A 260 17.70 24.38 -6.52
CA VAL A 260 17.81 24.05 -7.95
C VAL A 260 16.49 24.39 -8.64
N ASN A 261 16.55 25.18 -9.71
CA ASN A 261 15.37 25.57 -10.47
C ASN A 261 14.74 24.36 -11.18
N GLY A 262 13.42 24.41 -11.34
CA GLY A 262 12.64 23.33 -11.94
C GLY A 262 13.09 22.93 -13.35
N PHE A 263 13.28 23.91 -14.25
CA PHE A 263 13.77 23.70 -15.62
C PHE A 263 15.27 23.31 -15.72
N THR A 264 15.90 22.95 -14.61
CA THR A 264 17.25 22.37 -14.54
C THR A 264 17.20 21.05 -13.77
N PRO A 265 16.48 20.04 -14.28
CA PRO A 265 16.22 18.82 -13.53
C PRO A 265 17.52 18.05 -13.23
N PRO A 266 17.67 17.48 -12.01
CA PRO A 266 18.72 16.50 -11.74
C PRO A 266 18.49 15.23 -12.58
N THR A 267 19.43 14.29 -12.53
CA THR A 267 19.23 12.97 -13.15
C THR A 267 18.55 11.96 -12.23
N ALA A 268 18.63 12.18 -10.90
CA ALA A 268 17.94 11.40 -9.88
C ALA A 268 16.59 12.06 -9.56
N MET A 269 15.49 11.36 -9.82
CA MET A 269 14.11 11.80 -9.55
C MET A 269 13.57 11.16 -8.28
N GLU A 270 14.27 11.28 -7.17
CA GLU A 270 13.80 10.82 -5.85
C GLU A 270 12.88 11.85 -5.19
N GLN A 271 11.75 11.41 -4.61
CA GLN A 271 10.75 12.28 -3.97
C GLN A 271 10.24 13.42 -4.85
N ALA A 272 10.01 13.14 -6.14
CA ALA A 272 9.73 14.17 -7.12
C ALA A 272 8.31 14.07 -7.69
N ALA A 273 7.68 15.21 -7.91
CA ALA A 273 6.67 15.37 -8.96
C ALA A 273 7.41 15.77 -10.24
N VAL A 274 7.16 15.07 -11.34
CA VAL A 274 7.94 15.20 -12.58
C VAL A 274 7.03 15.56 -13.74
N HIS A 275 7.46 16.52 -14.56
CA HIS A 275 6.89 16.84 -15.86
C HIS A 275 7.86 16.39 -16.95
N MET A 276 7.37 15.56 -17.88
CA MET A 276 8.09 15.16 -19.07
C MET A 276 7.34 15.60 -20.33
N SER A 277 8.08 15.86 -21.39
CA SER A 277 7.54 15.98 -22.74
C SER A 277 7.57 14.60 -23.42
N ILE A 278 6.54 14.34 -24.22
CA ILE A 278 6.40 13.16 -25.07
C ILE A 278 6.85 13.55 -26.48
N ASN A 279 8.00 13.04 -26.90
CA ASN A 279 8.56 13.32 -28.21
C ASN A 279 7.77 12.57 -29.31
N SER A 280 7.93 13.02 -30.56
CA SER A 280 7.26 12.41 -31.71
C SER A 280 7.64 10.95 -31.95
N ASP A 281 8.82 10.53 -31.50
CA ASP A 281 9.32 9.14 -31.57
C ASP A 281 8.92 8.28 -30.37
N GLY A 282 8.15 8.83 -29.43
CA GLY A 282 7.71 8.14 -28.21
C GLY A 282 8.72 8.16 -27.07
N THR A 283 9.92 8.76 -27.27
CA THR A 283 10.85 8.99 -26.16
C THR A 283 10.36 10.14 -25.27
N LEU A 284 10.82 10.16 -24.03
CA LEU A 284 10.48 11.14 -23.01
C LEU A 284 11.69 12.01 -22.67
N SER A 285 11.43 13.30 -22.46
CA SER A 285 12.43 14.26 -21.99
C SER A 285 11.91 14.99 -20.76
N ILE A 286 12.70 15.02 -19.68
CA ILE A 286 12.33 15.76 -18.47
C ILE A 286 12.33 17.26 -18.79
N VAL A 287 11.24 17.94 -18.44
CA VAL A 287 11.07 19.38 -18.65
C VAL A 287 11.23 20.11 -17.33
N ASP A 288 10.52 19.66 -16.30
CA ASP A 288 10.43 20.34 -15.03
C ASP A 288 10.22 19.32 -13.89
N PHE A 289 10.51 19.73 -12.66
CA PHE A 289 10.28 18.91 -11.48
C PHE A 289 9.95 19.76 -10.24
N PHE A 290 9.31 19.13 -9.27
CA PHE A 290 9.20 19.62 -7.90
C PHE A 290 9.73 18.54 -6.95
N MET A 291 10.57 18.93 -5.98
CA MET A 291 10.94 18.10 -4.84
C MET A 291 10.65 18.86 -3.55
N PRO A 292 9.98 18.24 -2.56
CA PRO A 292 9.81 18.85 -1.24
C PRO A 292 11.16 19.23 -0.62
N PHE A 293 11.25 20.40 0.00
CA PHE A 293 12.49 20.92 0.59
C PHE A 293 13.08 19.94 1.62
N GLU A 294 12.20 19.19 2.30
CA GLU A 294 12.50 18.16 3.28
C GLU A 294 12.84 16.80 2.69
N LYS A 295 13.07 16.64 1.37
CA LYS A 295 13.24 15.32 0.75
C LYS A 295 14.23 14.39 1.46
N GLN A 296 15.31 14.92 2.04
CA GLN A 296 16.31 14.12 2.76
C GLN A 296 15.71 13.47 4.01
N GLU A 297 14.83 14.19 4.72
CA GLU A 297 14.03 13.63 5.81
C GLU A 297 13.10 12.54 5.26
N LEU A 298 12.43 12.81 4.14
CA LEU A 298 11.48 11.87 3.55
C LEU A 298 12.17 10.56 3.12
N ASP A 299 13.34 10.64 2.50
CA ASP A 299 14.15 9.51 2.02
C ASP A 299 14.63 8.62 3.17
N GLY A 300 15.20 9.22 4.21
CA GLY A 300 15.60 8.51 5.42
C GLY A 300 14.40 7.82 6.09
N ALA A 301 13.23 8.45 5.98
CA ALA A 301 12.05 8.08 6.74
C ALA A 301 11.04 7.18 6.03
N ASP A 302 11.25 6.83 4.76
CA ASP A 302 10.26 6.19 3.88
C ASP A 302 8.98 7.00 3.67
N LYS A 303 9.03 8.32 3.82
CA LYS A 303 7.86 9.18 3.65
C LYS A 303 7.68 9.59 2.19
N ASP A 304 7.54 8.58 1.33
CA ASP A 304 7.33 8.71 -0.11
C ASP A 304 6.31 9.80 -0.49
N LEU A 305 6.71 10.70 -1.39
CA LEU A 305 5.80 11.60 -2.10
C LEU A 305 4.92 10.82 -3.08
N GLY A 306 5.52 9.89 -3.83
CA GLY A 306 4.86 9.11 -4.88
C GLY A 306 3.85 8.05 -4.43
N THR A 307 3.25 8.18 -3.23
CA THR A 307 2.14 7.30 -2.80
C THR A 307 0.79 7.69 -3.38
N SER A 308 0.61 8.92 -3.84
CA SER A 308 -0.51 9.29 -4.69
C SER A 308 -0.03 9.51 -6.13
N PRO A 309 -0.90 9.36 -7.13
CA PRO A 309 -0.62 9.88 -8.45
C PRO A 309 -0.52 11.41 -8.40
N LEU A 310 0.29 11.99 -9.28
CA LEU A 310 0.15 13.41 -9.59
C LEU A 310 -1.07 13.58 -10.50
N GLU A 311 -2.08 14.28 -10.00
CA GLU A 311 -3.35 14.45 -10.70
C GLU A 311 -3.46 15.84 -11.30
N ILE A 312 -3.80 15.88 -12.60
CA ILE A 312 -4.02 17.13 -13.34
C ILE A 312 -5.44 17.60 -13.02
N LEU A 313 -5.57 18.86 -12.58
CA LEU A 313 -6.88 19.44 -12.32
C LEU A 313 -7.52 19.92 -13.63
N PRO A 314 -8.86 19.76 -13.80
CA PRO A 314 -9.60 20.33 -14.92
C PRO A 314 -9.41 21.85 -15.07
N SER A 315 -9.63 22.39 -16.26
CA SER A 315 -9.40 23.81 -16.59
C SER A 315 -10.22 24.81 -15.75
N GLN A 316 -11.30 24.35 -15.09
CA GLN A 316 -12.07 25.12 -14.13
C GLN A 316 -11.22 25.57 -12.93
N PHE A 317 -10.16 24.84 -12.61
CA PHE A 317 -9.16 25.21 -11.60
C PHE A 317 -8.08 26.09 -12.24
N SER A 318 -8.39 27.36 -12.45
CA SER A 318 -7.44 28.35 -12.98
C SER A 318 -7.63 29.72 -12.31
N CYS A 319 -6.53 30.45 -12.13
CA CYS A 319 -6.55 31.75 -11.46
C CYS A 319 -5.36 32.60 -11.89
N GLY A 320 -5.61 33.84 -12.31
CA GLY A 320 -4.54 34.73 -12.76
C GLY A 320 -3.71 34.13 -13.90
N ASP A 321 -2.39 34.11 -13.73
CA ASP A 321 -1.44 33.54 -14.68
C ASP A 321 -1.31 32.02 -14.56
N ILE A 322 -1.84 31.41 -13.50
CA ILE A 322 -1.80 29.95 -13.29
C ILE A 322 -3.00 29.32 -13.97
N LYS A 323 -2.76 28.69 -15.12
CA LYS A 323 -3.81 28.09 -15.97
C LYS A 323 -3.95 26.58 -15.81
N ARG A 324 -2.87 25.90 -15.45
CA ARG A 324 -2.84 24.45 -15.25
C ARG A 324 -2.32 24.15 -13.86
N MET A 325 -3.12 23.44 -13.07
CA MET A 325 -2.79 23.09 -11.70
C MET A 325 -2.79 21.57 -11.54
N GLY A 326 -1.93 21.08 -10.67
CA GLY A 326 -1.89 19.68 -10.29
C GLY A 326 -1.82 19.51 -8.79
N ILE A 327 -2.08 18.30 -8.34
CA ILE A 327 -2.06 17.95 -6.92
C ILE A 327 -1.33 16.63 -6.69
N VAL A 328 -0.56 16.58 -5.61
CA VAL A 328 0.09 15.36 -5.12
C VAL A 328 0.11 15.36 -3.59
N THR A 329 -0.09 14.20 -2.99
CA THR A 329 -0.03 13.99 -1.54
C THR A 329 0.88 12.81 -1.19
N GLY A 330 1.74 12.97 -0.18
CA GLY A 330 2.69 11.94 0.24
C GLY A 330 2.32 11.23 1.56
N LYS A 331 3.16 10.27 1.94
CA LYS A 331 3.11 9.61 3.26
C LYS A 331 3.38 10.57 4.42
N SER A 332 4.04 11.70 4.19
CA SER A 332 4.20 12.76 5.19
C SER A 332 2.88 13.41 5.60
N GLY A 333 1.78 13.13 4.88
CA GLY A 333 0.50 13.80 5.05
C GLY A 333 0.46 15.18 4.39
N LYS A 334 1.54 15.64 3.75
CA LYS A 334 1.52 16.91 3.03
C LYS A 334 0.88 16.75 1.66
N THR A 335 -0.11 17.59 1.38
CA THR A 335 -0.70 17.81 0.06
C THR A 335 -0.09 19.07 -0.53
N TYR A 336 0.40 18.97 -1.76
CA TYR A 336 0.97 20.07 -2.53
C TYR A 336 0.08 20.36 -3.74
N TRP A 337 -0.30 21.62 -3.91
CA TRP A 337 -0.86 22.14 -5.14
C TRP A 337 0.24 22.79 -5.96
N LEU A 338 0.38 22.36 -7.21
CA LEU A 338 1.49 22.71 -8.08
C LEU A 338 0.99 23.49 -9.29
N ASN A 339 1.78 24.45 -9.75
CA ASN A 339 1.60 25.04 -11.07
C ASN A 339 2.23 24.10 -12.09
N LEU A 340 1.45 23.51 -13.00
CA LEU A 340 1.97 22.53 -13.96
C LEU A 340 2.81 23.18 -15.08
N ASP A 341 2.80 24.51 -15.16
CA ASP A 341 3.64 25.30 -16.06
C ASP A 341 4.95 25.78 -15.40
N ASP A 342 5.10 25.63 -14.08
CA ASP A 342 6.33 25.89 -13.29
C ASP A 342 6.20 25.13 -11.97
N LEU A 343 6.71 23.91 -11.93
CA LEU A 343 6.61 23.02 -10.76
C LEU A 343 7.41 23.55 -9.56
N GLY A 344 8.37 24.43 -9.78
CA GLY A 344 9.06 25.16 -8.71
C GLY A 344 10.41 24.61 -8.27
N GLY A 345 10.84 23.44 -8.76
CA GLY A 345 12.15 22.85 -8.47
C GLY A 345 12.34 22.42 -7.02
N TYR A 346 13.54 22.63 -6.50
CA TYR A 346 13.94 22.28 -5.13
C TYR A 346 14.41 23.53 -4.36
N ARG A 347 13.79 23.79 -3.20
CA ARG A 347 14.19 24.88 -2.26
C ARG A 347 14.19 26.30 -2.83
N ASN A 348 13.38 26.60 -3.86
CA ASN A 348 13.30 27.94 -4.46
C ASN A 348 12.27 28.88 -3.81
N GLY A 349 11.56 28.41 -2.78
CA GLY A 349 10.60 29.20 -2.03
C GLY A 349 11.26 30.02 -0.91
N PRO A 350 10.49 30.90 -0.22
CA PRO A 350 10.99 31.70 0.90
C PRO A 350 11.66 30.84 1.98
N ASN A 351 12.81 31.28 2.48
CA ASN A 351 13.64 30.55 3.46
C ASN A 351 14.10 29.17 2.97
N SER A 352 14.37 29.02 1.67
CA SER A 352 14.81 27.77 1.05
C SER A 352 13.81 26.62 1.22
N LYS A 353 12.51 26.95 1.22
CA LYS A 353 11.39 26.00 1.26
C LYS A 353 10.82 25.75 -0.15
N ASP A 354 9.65 25.13 -0.20
CA ASP A 354 8.92 24.83 -1.43
C ASP A 354 8.41 26.09 -2.11
N ARG A 355 8.56 26.14 -3.45
CA ARG A 355 7.89 27.14 -4.30
C ARG A 355 6.71 26.47 -5.00
N VAL A 356 5.60 26.36 -4.28
CA VAL A 356 4.36 25.72 -4.74
C VAL A 356 3.18 26.67 -4.56
N ILE A 357 2.02 26.34 -5.14
CA ILE A 357 0.81 27.14 -4.98
C ILE A 357 0.37 27.17 -3.53
N GLN A 358 0.24 25.99 -2.92
CA GLN A 358 -0.18 25.83 -1.54
C GLN A 358 0.26 24.47 -1.02
N THR A 359 0.56 24.42 0.28
CA THR A 359 0.79 23.17 1.02
C THR A 359 -0.24 23.05 2.14
N PHE A 360 -0.77 21.84 2.35
CA PHE A 360 -1.62 21.52 3.50
C PHE A 360 -1.09 20.30 4.23
N GLN A 361 -0.98 20.37 5.56
CA GLN A 361 -0.57 19.26 6.41
C GLN A 361 -1.80 18.50 6.92
N ASN A 362 -2.03 17.30 6.41
CA ASN A 362 -3.01 16.36 6.94
C ASN A 362 -2.45 15.62 8.17
N GLU A 363 -3.32 14.98 8.94
CA GLU A 363 -2.97 14.30 10.20
C GLU A 363 -2.23 12.98 9.99
N ASN A 364 -2.35 12.37 8.80
CA ASN A 364 -1.74 11.07 8.49
C ASN A 364 -1.40 10.93 7.00
N SER A 365 -0.79 9.80 6.63
CA SER A 365 -0.40 9.46 5.26
C SER A 365 -1.59 9.33 4.31
N VAL A 366 -1.35 9.62 3.02
CA VAL A 366 -2.34 9.44 1.95
C VAL A 366 -1.79 8.47 0.89
N TYR A 367 -2.61 7.48 0.54
CA TYR A 367 -2.31 6.41 -0.42
C TYR A 367 -3.35 6.36 -1.54
N ALA A 368 -3.77 7.54 -1.99
CA ALA A 368 -4.86 7.70 -2.94
C ALA A 368 -4.66 8.96 -3.77
N GLY A 369 -5.06 8.92 -5.06
CA GLY A 369 -5.30 10.12 -5.85
C GLY A 369 -6.46 10.92 -5.27
N ALA A 370 -6.46 12.22 -5.55
CA ALA A 370 -7.51 13.10 -5.09
C ALA A 370 -8.82 12.78 -5.83
N GLY A 371 -9.96 13.06 -5.19
CA GLY A 371 -11.18 13.21 -5.96
C GLY A 371 -11.26 14.64 -6.47
N VAL A 372 -11.72 14.84 -7.69
CA VAL A 372 -11.87 16.19 -8.27
C VAL A 372 -13.27 16.37 -8.82
N TYR A 373 -13.99 17.39 -8.35
CA TYR A 373 -15.31 17.78 -8.86
C TYR A 373 -15.25 19.23 -9.36
N PRO A 374 -15.24 19.48 -10.69
CA PRO A 374 -14.99 20.82 -11.22
C PRO A 374 -16.21 21.75 -11.26
N LEU A 375 -17.42 21.24 -11.03
CA LEU A 375 -18.64 22.04 -11.07
C LEU A 375 -18.84 22.79 -9.74
N GLU A 376 -19.79 23.74 -9.72
CA GLU A 376 -20.20 24.45 -8.50
C GLU A 376 -19.04 25.15 -7.75
N GLY A 377 -18.07 25.65 -8.50
CA GLY A 377 -16.90 26.37 -7.98
C GLY A 377 -15.66 25.50 -7.70
N GLY A 378 -15.76 24.19 -7.85
CA GLY A 378 -14.61 23.28 -7.78
C GLY A 378 -14.31 22.78 -6.37
N TYR A 379 -14.33 21.45 -6.21
CA TYR A 379 -14.04 20.74 -4.97
C TYR A 379 -12.99 19.64 -5.16
N ILE A 380 -12.15 19.45 -4.15
CA ILE A 380 -11.11 18.43 -4.10
C ILE A 380 -11.27 17.59 -2.83
N TYR A 381 -11.10 16.28 -2.94
CA TYR A 381 -11.28 15.33 -1.83
C TYR A 381 -9.99 14.57 -1.56
N ILE A 382 -9.50 14.61 -0.32
CA ILE A 382 -8.28 13.93 0.10
C ILE A 382 -8.61 12.83 1.12
N ASN A 383 -8.34 11.58 0.75
CA ASN A 383 -8.64 10.41 1.57
C ASN A 383 -7.47 10.09 2.50
N VAL A 384 -7.56 10.55 3.75
CA VAL A 384 -6.52 10.35 4.79
C VAL A 384 -6.80 9.08 5.58
N ILE A 385 -5.80 8.22 5.78
CA ILE A 385 -5.97 6.98 6.56
C ILE A 385 -6.35 7.29 8.01
N GLN A 386 -7.24 6.52 8.63
CA GLN A 386 -7.78 6.72 10.00
C GLN A 386 -8.58 8.02 10.26
N TYR A 387 -8.63 8.95 9.31
CA TYR A 387 -9.26 10.25 9.45
C TYR A 387 -10.40 10.41 8.44
N PRO A 388 -11.30 11.40 8.63
CA PRO A 388 -12.25 11.77 7.59
C PRO A 388 -11.57 12.11 6.27
N THR A 389 -12.30 11.93 5.18
CA THR A 389 -11.97 12.53 3.89
C THR A 389 -12.12 14.05 4.01
N HIS A 390 -11.06 14.78 3.70
CA HIS A 390 -11.07 16.24 3.74
C HIS A 390 -11.55 16.81 2.41
N VAL A 391 -12.37 17.86 2.48
CA VAL A 391 -12.94 18.53 1.32
C VAL A 391 -12.37 19.95 1.21
N PHE A 392 -11.75 20.25 0.08
CA PHE A 392 -11.19 21.57 -0.23
C PHE A 392 -12.03 22.24 -1.31
N LYS A 393 -12.37 23.52 -1.13
CA LYS A 393 -13.01 24.36 -2.14
C LYS A 393 -11.98 25.26 -2.80
N PHE A 394 -12.02 25.34 -4.12
CA PHE A 394 -11.19 26.25 -4.89
C PHE A 394 -11.72 27.68 -4.84
N SER A 395 -10.83 28.66 -4.83
CA SER A 395 -11.16 30.08 -4.95
C SER A 395 -9.98 30.85 -5.56
N CYS A 396 -10.26 32.01 -6.14
CA CYS A 396 -9.26 32.86 -6.79
C CYS A 396 -9.38 34.29 -6.23
N LEU A 397 -8.33 34.76 -5.54
CA LEU A 397 -8.29 36.09 -4.94
C LEU A 397 -7.09 36.86 -5.49
N ASN A 398 -7.33 38.03 -6.10
CA ASN A 398 -6.26 38.88 -6.64
C ASN A 398 -5.28 38.09 -7.50
N ASN A 399 -5.80 37.26 -8.42
CA ASN A 399 -5.02 36.37 -9.28
C ASN A 399 -4.20 35.30 -8.54
N THR A 400 -4.47 35.06 -7.25
CA THR A 400 -3.85 34.01 -6.44
C THR A 400 -4.86 32.90 -6.13
N PRO A 401 -4.58 31.65 -6.50
CA PRO A 401 -5.44 30.50 -6.17
C PRO A 401 -5.32 30.10 -4.69
N TYR A 402 -6.44 29.64 -4.13
CA TYR A 402 -6.52 29.09 -2.78
C TYR A 402 -7.35 27.82 -2.75
N PHE A 403 -6.90 26.85 -1.96
CA PHE A 403 -7.59 25.59 -1.70
C PHE A 403 -7.96 25.52 -0.22
N THR A 404 -9.19 25.90 0.10
CA THR A 404 -9.64 26.06 1.49
C THR A 404 -10.32 24.78 1.97
N LYS A 405 -9.88 24.20 3.08
CA LYS A 405 -10.57 23.05 3.70
C LYS A 405 -11.92 23.52 4.25
N VAL A 406 -13.02 23.13 3.61
CA VAL A 406 -14.38 23.60 3.93
C VAL A 406 -15.24 22.55 4.64
N ALA A 407 -14.91 21.26 4.50
CA ALA A 407 -15.70 20.18 5.06
C ALA A 407 -14.91 18.89 5.27
N ASP A 408 -15.55 17.95 5.97
CA ASP A 408 -15.06 16.59 6.21
C ASP A 408 -16.15 15.53 5.91
N SER A 409 -15.75 14.30 5.62
CA SER A 409 -16.70 13.18 5.66
C SER A 409 -17.17 12.91 7.10
N PRO A 410 -18.40 12.44 7.32
CA PRO A 410 -18.93 12.16 8.66
C PRO A 410 -18.32 10.92 9.32
N THR A 411 -17.50 10.15 8.60
CA THR A 411 -16.86 8.93 9.08
C THR A 411 -15.41 8.89 8.66
N ASN A 412 -14.59 8.24 9.47
CA ASN A 412 -13.17 8.03 9.18
C ASN A 412 -12.98 6.95 8.11
N ASN A 413 -11.86 7.04 7.41
CA ASN A 413 -11.32 5.97 6.57
C ASN A 413 -10.65 4.88 7.44
N ALA A 414 -10.41 3.71 6.86
CA ALA A 414 -9.84 2.56 7.57
C ALA A 414 -8.45 2.84 8.16
N TYR A 415 -8.11 2.00 9.13
CA TYR A 415 -6.82 2.04 9.82
C TYR A 415 -5.67 1.49 8.98
N ILE A 416 -5.96 0.46 8.18
CA ILE A 416 -4.99 -0.19 7.29
C ILE A 416 -4.93 0.53 5.94
N LEU A 417 -3.79 0.41 5.25
CA LEU A 417 -3.63 0.87 3.87
C LEU A 417 -4.74 0.31 2.98
N GLY A 418 -5.53 1.16 2.34
CA GLY A 418 -6.48 0.69 1.33
C GLY A 418 -7.72 1.51 1.01
N VAL A 419 -7.88 2.71 1.57
CA VAL A 419 -8.87 3.67 1.06
C VAL A 419 -8.63 3.96 -0.44
N SER A 420 -9.72 4.13 -1.18
CA SER A 420 -9.73 4.32 -2.62
C SER A 420 -9.12 5.64 -3.06
N HIS A 421 -8.81 5.73 -4.35
CA HIS A 421 -8.78 7.03 -5.03
C HIS A 421 -10.15 7.71 -4.89
N GLY A 422 -10.17 9.03 -4.65
CA GLY A 422 -11.43 9.77 -4.68
C GLY A 422 -11.99 9.75 -6.10
N THR A 423 -13.26 9.36 -6.27
CA THR A 423 -13.87 9.32 -7.61
C THR A 423 -15.17 10.09 -7.63
N THR A 424 -15.36 10.96 -8.61
CA THR A 424 -16.55 11.79 -8.71
C THR A 424 -17.36 11.44 -9.96
N THR A 425 -18.67 11.60 -9.91
CA THR A 425 -19.54 11.49 -11.07
C THR A 425 -20.59 12.59 -11.05
N SER A 426 -21.05 13.03 -12.21
CA SER A 426 -22.25 13.88 -12.36
C SER A 426 -23.23 13.24 -13.34
N LEU A 427 -24.44 13.78 -13.44
CA LEU A 427 -25.37 13.47 -14.52
C LEU A 427 -25.17 14.50 -15.63
N ASN A 428 -24.50 14.11 -16.73
CA ASN A 428 -24.33 14.94 -17.93
C ASN A 428 -23.78 16.36 -17.66
N ASN A 429 -22.79 16.48 -16.76
CA ASN A 429 -22.21 17.77 -16.33
C ASN A 429 -23.23 18.75 -15.71
N GLN A 430 -24.35 18.25 -15.19
CA GLN A 430 -25.34 19.06 -14.52
C GLN A 430 -24.91 19.37 -13.08
N GLU A 431 -24.88 20.65 -12.72
CA GLU A 431 -24.64 21.09 -11.34
C GLU A 431 -25.72 20.55 -10.36
N GLY A 432 -25.33 20.27 -9.11
CA GLY A 432 -26.23 19.69 -8.10
C GLY A 432 -26.49 18.19 -8.28
N THR A 433 -25.81 17.56 -9.24
CA THR A 433 -25.86 16.11 -9.45
C THR A 433 -24.54 15.40 -9.15
N GLY A 434 -23.56 16.14 -8.61
CA GLY A 434 -22.26 15.61 -8.24
C GLY A 434 -22.35 14.58 -7.12
N LEU A 435 -21.68 13.46 -7.32
CA LEU A 435 -21.49 12.39 -6.34
C LEU A 435 -20.01 12.17 -6.09
N LEU A 436 -19.63 11.93 -4.84
CA LEU A 436 -18.31 11.40 -4.46
C LEU A 436 -18.45 9.94 -4.05
N TRP A 437 -17.61 9.09 -4.62
CA TRP A 437 -17.53 7.65 -4.36
C TRP A 437 -16.21 7.33 -3.66
N VAL A 438 -16.30 6.64 -2.53
CA VAL A 438 -15.14 6.20 -1.75
C VAL A 438 -15.30 4.72 -1.41
N SER A 439 -14.36 3.89 -1.87
CA SER A 439 -14.21 2.51 -1.40
C SER A 439 -13.11 2.40 -0.34
N ASP A 440 -13.22 1.39 0.51
CA ASP A 440 -12.32 1.15 1.63
C ASP A 440 -12.19 -0.36 1.86
N VAL A 441 -11.26 -0.78 2.71
CA VAL A 441 -10.96 -2.19 3.00
C VAL A 441 -11.56 -2.67 4.33
N GLN A 442 -12.07 -1.76 5.17
CA GLN A 442 -12.70 -2.06 6.46
C GLN A 442 -14.03 -1.30 6.65
N ASN A 443 -14.85 -1.75 7.60
CA ASN A 443 -16.13 -1.14 8.00
C ASN A 443 -17.17 -1.12 6.86
N THR A 444 -18.16 -0.22 6.92
CA THR A 444 -18.97 0.14 5.75
C THR A 444 -18.04 0.73 4.70
N ASN A 445 -17.76 -0.05 3.67
CA ASN A 445 -16.54 0.08 2.90
C ASN A 445 -16.77 0.49 1.44
N PHE A 446 -18.01 0.82 1.07
CA PHE A 446 -18.30 1.54 -0.16
C PHE A 446 -19.34 2.63 0.13
N LYS A 447 -18.90 3.90 0.13
CA LYS A 447 -19.67 5.06 0.59
C LYS A 447 -19.85 6.04 -0.55
N ILE A 448 -21.06 6.59 -0.66
CA ILE A 448 -21.45 7.52 -1.72
C ILE A 448 -22.03 8.77 -1.07
N TYR A 449 -21.46 9.91 -1.41
CA TYR A 449 -21.81 11.22 -0.85
C TYR A 449 -22.30 12.17 -1.93
N ASP A 450 -23.03 13.21 -1.54
CA ASP A 450 -23.12 14.43 -2.35
C ASP A 450 -21.70 15.00 -2.52
N ALA A 451 -21.32 15.38 -3.74
CA ALA A 451 -20.01 15.98 -3.99
C ALA A 451 -19.89 17.34 -3.28
N VAL A 452 -20.97 18.13 -3.26
CA VAL A 452 -20.97 19.43 -2.59
C VAL A 452 -21.34 19.25 -1.10
N PRO A 453 -20.46 19.62 -0.16
CA PRO A 453 -20.73 19.48 1.27
C PRO A 453 -21.80 20.49 1.73
N GLN A 454 -22.48 20.16 2.84
CA GLN A 454 -23.44 21.02 3.50
C GLN A 454 -23.09 21.16 4.98
N ASN A 455 -23.11 22.38 5.50
CA ASN A 455 -22.83 22.68 6.91
C ASN A 455 -21.47 22.12 7.42
N GLY A 456 -20.46 22.11 6.55
CA GLY A 456 -19.12 21.62 6.88
C GLY A 456 -18.95 20.09 6.84
N TYR A 457 -19.94 19.35 6.32
CA TYR A 457 -19.86 17.90 6.20
C TYR A 457 -20.35 17.40 4.84
N LEU A 458 -19.79 16.27 4.39
CA LEU A 458 -20.36 15.52 3.27
C LEU A 458 -21.65 14.82 3.71
N ASN A 459 -22.70 14.91 2.88
CA ASN A 459 -23.95 14.20 3.11
C ASN A 459 -23.87 12.79 2.51
N VAL A 460 -24.18 11.74 3.30
CA VAL A 460 -24.20 10.35 2.82
C VAL A 460 -25.49 10.09 2.06
N ILE A 461 -25.38 9.68 0.80
CA ILE A 461 -26.53 9.31 -0.03
C ILE A 461 -26.82 7.81 0.08
N ARG A 462 -25.78 6.99 0.04
CA ARG A 462 -25.89 5.52 0.03
C ARG A 462 -24.58 4.90 0.48
N ASN A 463 -24.66 3.70 1.04
CA ASN A 463 -23.48 2.92 1.36
C ASN A 463 -23.74 1.41 1.21
N PHE A 464 -22.67 0.64 1.07
CA PHE A 464 -22.67 -0.81 0.93
C PHE A 464 -21.53 -1.42 1.75
N THR A 465 -21.69 -2.71 2.08
CA THR A 465 -20.62 -3.54 2.63
C THR A 465 -20.31 -4.65 1.63
N ILE A 466 -19.12 -4.59 1.03
CA ILE A 466 -18.65 -5.55 0.03
C ILE A 466 -17.44 -6.29 0.60
N VAL A 467 -17.52 -7.62 0.65
CA VAL A 467 -16.48 -8.43 1.27
C VAL A 467 -15.22 -8.44 0.40
N GLY A 468 -14.08 -8.09 1.00
CA GLY A 468 -12.77 -8.19 0.37
C GLY A 468 -12.51 -7.15 -0.72
N ILE A 469 -13.07 -5.94 -0.62
CA ILE A 469 -12.66 -4.83 -1.51
C ILE A 469 -11.13 -4.73 -1.54
N THR A 470 -10.58 -4.60 -2.74
CA THR A 470 -9.14 -4.45 -2.93
C THR A 470 -8.66 -3.08 -2.46
N LYS A 471 -7.51 -3.04 -1.78
CA LYS A 471 -6.85 -1.78 -1.39
C LYS A 471 -6.59 -0.89 -2.62
N PHE A 472 -6.71 0.43 -2.44
CA PHE A 472 -6.53 1.43 -3.49
C PHE A 472 -7.48 1.28 -4.69
N SER A 473 -8.53 0.47 -4.55
CA SER A 473 -9.52 0.30 -5.61
C SER A 473 -10.17 1.62 -5.98
N ARG A 474 -10.64 1.75 -7.22
CA ARG A 474 -11.51 2.86 -7.63
C ARG A 474 -12.75 2.24 -8.30
N PRO A 475 -13.97 2.67 -7.95
CA PRO A 475 -15.14 2.24 -8.69
C PRO A 475 -15.05 2.74 -10.14
N VAL A 476 -15.51 1.92 -11.08
CA VAL A 476 -15.56 2.26 -12.50
C VAL A 476 -17.02 2.25 -12.95
N PHE A 477 -17.39 3.09 -13.91
CA PHE A 477 -18.79 3.35 -14.24
C PHE A 477 -19.08 3.12 -15.71
N GLY A 478 -20.32 2.72 -16.01
CA GLY A 478 -20.84 2.67 -17.36
C GLY A 478 -22.33 2.33 -17.37
N ASP A 479 -23.09 2.96 -18.27
CA ASP A 479 -24.54 2.77 -18.44
C ASP A 479 -25.35 2.79 -17.13
N GLY A 480 -24.99 3.64 -16.18
CA GLY A 480 -25.68 3.74 -14.88
C GLY A 480 -25.36 2.62 -13.89
N MET A 481 -24.30 1.85 -14.15
CA MET A 481 -23.72 0.87 -13.25
C MET A 481 -22.40 1.38 -12.66
N ALA A 482 -22.07 0.88 -11.46
CA ALA A 482 -20.77 1.03 -10.81
C ALA A 482 -20.17 -0.36 -10.55
N TYR A 483 -18.88 -0.52 -10.82
CA TYR A 483 -18.17 -1.80 -10.78
C TYR A 483 -17.02 -1.76 -9.78
N ILE A 484 -16.86 -2.83 -9.01
CA ILE A 484 -15.78 -2.93 -8.01
C ILE A 484 -15.26 -4.37 -7.91
N GLY A 485 -13.93 -4.50 -7.85
CA GLY A 485 -13.23 -5.78 -7.71
C GLY A 485 -12.91 -6.14 -6.25
N THR A 486 -12.69 -7.43 -6.00
CA THR A 486 -12.34 -7.95 -4.67
C THR A 486 -11.09 -8.85 -4.70
N THR A 487 -10.56 -9.14 -3.52
CA THR A 487 -9.46 -10.10 -3.27
C THR A 487 -9.95 -11.50 -2.91
N VAL A 488 -11.26 -11.75 -2.98
CA VAL A 488 -11.89 -13.00 -2.55
C VAL A 488 -12.56 -13.75 -3.70
N GLY A 489 -12.12 -13.50 -4.94
CA GLY A 489 -12.61 -14.20 -6.14
C GLY A 489 -13.96 -13.72 -6.66
N TYR A 490 -14.41 -12.52 -6.27
CA TYR A 490 -15.69 -11.97 -6.72
C TYR A 490 -15.56 -10.59 -7.37
N PHE A 491 -16.42 -10.35 -8.35
CA PHE A 491 -16.60 -9.07 -9.01
C PHE A 491 -18.04 -8.59 -8.86
N TYR A 492 -18.25 -7.33 -8.52
CA TYR A 492 -19.55 -6.77 -8.20
C TYR A 492 -19.95 -5.69 -9.20
N GLY A 493 -21.22 -5.72 -9.61
CA GLY A 493 -21.89 -4.65 -10.35
C GLY A 493 -23.05 -4.10 -9.53
N LEU A 494 -23.05 -2.80 -9.30
CA LEU A 494 -24.09 -2.07 -8.60
C LEU A 494 -24.82 -1.17 -9.59
N GLY A 495 -26.13 -1.06 -9.47
CA GLY A 495 -26.95 -0.42 -10.48
C GLY A 495 -28.41 -0.40 -10.09
N SER A 496 -29.23 0.21 -10.95
CA SER A 496 -30.69 0.09 -10.80
C SER A 496 -31.15 -1.24 -11.41
N THR A 497 -31.76 -2.11 -10.59
CA THR A 497 -32.23 -3.45 -11.02
C THR A 497 -33.56 -3.43 -11.76
N ASN A 498 -34.33 -2.35 -11.66
CA ASN A 498 -35.71 -2.31 -12.12
C ASN A 498 -35.94 -1.29 -13.24
N LYS A 499 -36.83 -1.63 -14.17
CA LYS A 499 -37.43 -0.69 -15.11
C LYS A 499 -38.29 0.31 -14.35
N PHE A 500 -38.35 1.55 -14.84
CA PHE A 500 -39.20 2.56 -14.24
C PHE A 500 -40.65 2.40 -14.74
N PRO A 501 -41.65 2.34 -13.84
CA PRO A 501 -43.05 2.18 -14.23
C PRO A 501 -43.64 3.45 -14.88
N LEU A 502 -43.02 4.60 -14.62
CA LEU A 502 -43.36 5.90 -15.19
C LEU A 502 -42.11 6.51 -15.81
N ASN A 503 -42.26 7.11 -16.99
CA ASN A 503 -41.29 8.03 -17.55
C ASN A 503 -41.70 9.46 -17.14
N CYS A 504 -41.00 10.02 -16.16
CA CYS A 504 -41.28 11.35 -15.61
C CYS A 504 -40.20 12.36 -16.01
N THR A 505 -40.56 13.64 -16.09
CA THR A 505 -39.59 14.74 -16.19
C THR A 505 -38.65 14.72 -14.99
N SER A 506 -37.37 14.36 -15.18
CA SER A 506 -36.33 14.32 -14.15
C SER A 506 -34.94 14.44 -14.79
N SER A 507 -33.96 15.11 -14.19
CA SER A 507 -34.08 16.01 -13.03
C SER A 507 -34.74 17.34 -13.43
N ILE A 508 -35.39 18.03 -12.49
CA ILE A 508 -35.99 19.36 -12.71
C ILE A 508 -35.14 20.39 -11.99
N ASP A 509 -34.58 21.33 -12.77
CA ASP A 509 -33.89 22.49 -12.24
C ASP A 509 -34.78 23.75 -12.37
N PHE A 510 -35.08 24.38 -11.24
CA PHE A 510 -35.83 25.62 -11.17
C PHE A 510 -34.97 26.86 -11.49
N GLY A 511 -33.67 26.67 -11.72
CA GLY A 511 -32.72 27.76 -11.93
C GLY A 511 -32.55 28.59 -10.66
N THR A 512 -32.28 29.87 -10.82
CA THR A 512 -32.10 30.79 -9.69
C THR A 512 -33.40 31.49 -9.33
N VAL A 513 -33.78 31.40 -8.05
CA VAL A 513 -34.97 32.06 -7.50
C VAL A 513 -34.57 32.86 -6.26
N ASP A 514 -35.02 34.11 -6.16
CA ASP A 514 -34.76 34.97 -4.98
C ASP A 514 -35.44 34.38 -3.72
N PHE A 515 -34.91 34.69 -2.54
CA PHE A 515 -35.29 34.22 -1.21
C PHE A 515 -36.76 34.51 -0.81
N GLN A 516 -37.53 35.21 -1.64
CA GLN A 516 -38.98 35.41 -1.49
C GLN A 516 -39.78 35.15 -2.77
N GLY A 517 -39.12 34.68 -3.82
CA GLY A 517 -39.76 34.26 -5.05
C GLY A 517 -40.23 32.81 -4.98
N SER A 518 -40.91 32.39 -6.04
CA SER A 518 -41.12 30.97 -6.29
C SER A 518 -41.11 30.69 -7.78
N GLY A 519 -40.48 29.59 -8.17
CA GLY A 519 -40.57 29.04 -9.52
C GLY A 519 -41.52 27.85 -9.52
N VAL A 520 -42.37 27.72 -10.53
CA VAL A 520 -43.25 26.55 -10.71
C VAL A 520 -42.88 25.88 -12.02
N GLN A 521 -42.71 24.56 -12.00
CA GLN A 521 -42.54 23.73 -13.18
C GLN A 521 -43.49 22.53 -13.12
N LEU A 522 -43.89 22.05 -14.30
CA LEU A 522 -44.75 20.87 -14.41
C LEU A 522 -43.91 19.60 -14.46
N VAL A 523 -44.25 18.64 -13.60
CA VAL A 523 -43.75 17.28 -13.68
C VAL A 523 -44.70 16.50 -14.57
N ASN A 524 -44.21 16.06 -15.74
CA ASN A 524 -44.99 15.25 -16.66
C ASN A 524 -44.57 13.80 -16.53
N CYS A 525 -45.52 12.89 -16.30
CA CYS A 525 -45.27 11.46 -16.17
C CYS A 525 -46.13 10.69 -17.16
N THR A 526 -45.50 9.74 -17.87
CA THR A 526 -46.17 8.80 -18.78
C THR A 526 -46.05 7.38 -18.25
N ALA A 527 -47.15 6.65 -18.16
CA ALA A 527 -47.15 5.24 -17.78
C ALA A 527 -46.49 4.38 -18.86
N VAL A 528 -45.56 3.51 -18.46
CA VAL A 528 -44.85 2.61 -19.37
C VAL A 528 -45.60 1.28 -19.53
N PHE A 529 -46.44 0.92 -18.55
CA PHE A 529 -47.36 -0.22 -18.58
C PHE A 529 -48.59 0.09 -17.72
N ASP A 530 -49.58 -0.81 -17.72
CA ASP A 530 -50.80 -0.68 -16.93
C ASP A 530 -50.50 -0.73 -15.42
N LEU A 531 -50.76 0.35 -14.70
CA LEU A 531 -50.43 0.52 -13.29
C LEU A 531 -51.44 1.39 -12.57
N SER A 532 -51.31 1.51 -11.25
CA SER A 532 -52.01 2.52 -10.47
C SER A 532 -51.02 3.37 -9.67
N VAL A 533 -51.05 4.69 -9.84
CA VAL A 533 -50.28 5.61 -8.99
C VAL A 533 -51.00 5.72 -7.65
N THR A 534 -50.32 5.37 -6.56
CA THR A 534 -50.91 5.32 -5.21
C THR A 534 -50.42 6.44 -4.29
N GLY A 535 -49.33 7.11 -4.65
CA GLY A 535 -48.75 8.20 -3.85
C GLY A 535 -47.91 9.14 -4.70
N VAL A 536 -47.97 10.44 -4.41
CA VAL A 536 -47.02 11.45 -4.91
C VAL A 536 -46.58 12.26 -3.70
N VAL A 537 -45.38 12.00 -3.19
CA VAL A 537 -44.93 12.50 -1.89
C VAL A 537 -43.59 13.21 -2.03
N LEU A 538 -43.49 14.42 -1.50
CA LEU A 538 -42.24 15.17 -1.44
C LEU A 538 -41.41 14.70 -0.23
N ALA A 539 -40.14 14.34 -0.43
CA ALA A 539 -39.29 13.84 0.64
C ALA A 539 -38.96 14.92 1.70
N ASP A 540 -38.70 16.14 1.24
CA ASP A 540 -38.49 17.33 2.06
C ASP A 540 -39.18 18.55 1.41
N GLY A 541 -40.11 19.15 2.14
CA GLY A 541 -40.89 20.32 1.73
C GLY A 541 -40.35 21.67 2.22
N THR A 542 -39.16 21.71 2.81
CA THR A 542 -38.59 22.95 3.39
C THR A 542 -38.47 24.07 2.36
N ASN A 543 -38.00 23.74 1.15
CA ASN A 543 -37.77 24.69 0.06
C ASN A 543 -38.64 24.44 -1.17
N TYR A 544 -39.52 23.44 -1.10
CA TYR A 544 -40.25 22.92 -2.25
C TYR A 544 -41.69 22.57 -1.85
N ASN A 545 -42.60 22.67 -2.80
CA ASN A 545 -43.99 22.25 -2.63
C ASN A 545 -44.47 21.51 -3.88
N ILE A 546 -45.46 20.64 -3.73
CA ILE A 546 -46.18 20.02 -4.84
C ILE A 546 -47.66 20.41 -4.76
N SER A 547 -48.26 20.72 -5.91
CA SER A 547 -49.68 21.08 -6.00
C SER A 547 -50.29 20.48 -7.26
N GLN A 548 -51.61 20.51 -7.37
CA GLN A 548 -52.35 19.94 -8.51
C GLN A 548 -52.02 18.45 -8.74
N THR A 549 -51.76 17.71 -7.67
CA THR A 549 -51.58 16.25 -7.75
C THR A 549 -52.89 15.58 -8.18
N PRO A 550 -52.85 14.49 -8.97
CA PRO A 550 -54.06 13.77 -9.34
C PRO A 550 -54.77 13.17 -8.11
N ASN A 551 -56.05 12.86 -8.24
CA ASN A 551 -56.75 12.07 -7.22
C ASN A 551 -56.17 10.64 -7.20
N LEU A 552 -55.76 10.18 -6.02
CA LEU A 552 -55.10 8.89 -5.84
C LEU A 552 -56.02 7.90 -5.10
N PRO A 553 -55.98 6.59 -5.41
CA PRO A 553 -55.14 5.97 -6.44
C PRO A 553 -55.62 6.29 -7.87
N LEU A 554 -54.69 6.59 -8.78
CA LEU A 554 -54.95 6.88 -10.20
C LEU A 554 -54.58 5.66 -11.05
N SER A 555 -55.57 4.96 -11.59
CA SER A 555 -55.35 3.88 -12.56
C SER A 555 -54.94 4.45 -13.92
N MET A 556 -53.94 3.84 -14.55
CA MET A 556 -53.36 4.26 -15.82
C MET A 556 -53.08 3.04 -16.71
N SER A 557 -53.40 3.14 -17.99
CA SER A 557 -52.94 2.21 -19.02
C SER A 557 -51.59 2.64 -19.59
N ALA A 558 -50.87 1.71 -20.22
CA ALA A 558 -49.62 2.02 -20.92
C ALA A 558 -49.80 3.18 -21.91
N GLY A 559 -48.95 4.21 -21.80
CA GLY A 559 -49.00 5.43 -22.63
C GLY A 559 -49.84 6.57 -22.03
N ASP A 560 -50.66 6.31 -21.00
CA ASP A 560 -51.43 7.36 -20.32
C ASP A 560 -50.48 8.36 -19.63
N LYS A 561 -50.94 9.60 -19.50
CA LYS A 561 -50.15 10.70 -18.94
C LYS A 561 -50.87 11.35 -17.77
N PHE A 562 -50.11 11.76 -16.77
CA PHE A 562 -50.56 12.71 -15.76
C PHE A 562 -49.49 13.77 -15.53
N GLN A 563 -49.92 14.92 -15.01
CA GLN A 563 -49.02 16.00 -14.64
C GLN A 563 -49.41 16.56 -13.28
N PHE A 564 -48.45 17.17 -12.60
CA PHE A 564 -48.66 17.95 -11.39
C PHE A 564 -47.61 19.06 -11.31
N ALA A 565 -47.87 20.09 -10.51
CA ALA A 565 -46.97 21.23 -10.38
C ALA A 565 -46.00 21.00 -9.22
N ALA A 566 -44.70 21.10 -9.49
CA ALA A 566 -43.66 21.24 -8.49
C ALA A 566 -43.27 22.71 -8.39
N GLN A 567 -43.13 23.22 -7.17
CA GLN A 567 -42.76 24.61 -6.89
C GLN A 567 -41.46 24.62 -6.08
N PHE A 568 -40.51 25.46 -6.48
CA PHE A 568 -39.35 25.81 -5.68
C PHE A 568 -39.56 27.19 -5.07
N ALA A 569 -39.53 27.26 -3.75
CA ALA A 569 -39.69 28.47 -2.95
C ALA A 569 -38.58 28.50 -1.89
N PRO A 570 -37.36 28.89 -2.27
CA PRO A 570 -36.18 28.76 -1.41
C PRO A 570 -36.33 29.52 -0.09
N LYS A 571 -35.99 28.86 1.02
CA LYS A 571 -35.90 29.42 2.38
C LYS A 571 -34.46 29.61 2.85
N SER A 572 -33.51 29.32 1.96
CA SER A 572 -32.08 29.50 2.16
C SER A 572 -31.44 29.79 0.80
N VAL A 573 -30.25 30.38 0.82
CA VAL A 573 -29.45 30.60 -0.38
C VAL A 573 -28.62 29.35 -0.71
N GLY A 574 -28.06 29.33 -1.92
CA GLY A 574 -27.28 28.23 -2.43
C GLY A 574 -28.12 27.20 -3.19
N ARG A 575 -27.45 26.17 -3.69
CA ARG A 575 -28.12 25.10 -4.44
C ARG A 575 -28.81 24.15 -3.47
N LEU A 576 -30.13 24.06 -3.62
CA LEU A 576 -31.01 23.28 -2.77
C LEU A 576 -31.63 22.19 -3.62
N GLY A 577 -32.01 21.08 -3.01
CA GLY A 577 -32.74 20.07 -3.74
C GLY A 577 -33.51 19.13 -2.84
N THR A 578 -34.58 18.58 -3.37
CA THR A 578 -35.37 17.51 -2.75
C THR A 578 -35.70 16.43 -3.79
N THR A 579 -36.45 15.42 -3.40
CA THR A 579 -36.93 14.38 -4.31
C THR A 579 -38.42 14.19 -4.13
N ILE A 580 -39.16 14.05 -5.23
CA ILE A 580 -40.54 13.56 -5.21
C ILE A 580 -40.52 12.05 -5.38
N ASN A 581 -41.18 11.33 -4.49
CA ASN A 581 -41.40 9.89 -4.55
C ASN A 581 -42.82 9.62 -5.08
N ILE A 582 -42.92 9.08 -6.29
CA ILE A 582 -44.18 8.63 -6.88
C ILE A 582 -44.30 7.12 -6.66
N GLN A 583 -45.30 6.70 -5.89
CA GLN A 583 -45.56 5.30 -5.58
C GLN A 583 -46.55 4.70 -6.57
N THR A 584 -46.30 3.47 -6.99
CA THR A 584 -47.16 2.73 -7.92
C THR A 584 -47.50 1.35 -7.37
N SER A 585 -48.67 0.86 -7.75
CA SER A 585 -49.17 -0.50 -7.49
C SER A 585 -49.70 -1.13 -8.78
N GLY A 586 -50.03 -2.42 -8.77
CA GLY A 586 -50.46 -3.15 -9.97
C GLY A 586 -49.30 -3.68 -10.83
N VAL A 587 -48.06 -3.59 -10.34
CA VAL A 587 -46.89 -4.14 -11.01
C VAL A 587 -46.90 -5.67 -10.92
N SER A 588 -47.46 -6.35 -11.93
CA SER A 588 -47.43 -7.83 -12.01
C SER A 588 -46.05 -8.37 -12.37
N ASP A 589 -45.26 -7.56 -13.08
CA ASP A 589 -43.86 -7.83 -13.43
C ASP A 589 -42.93 -7.26 -12.35
N ALA A 590 -42.33 -8.13 -11.54
CA ALA A 590 -41.39 -7.75 -10.49
C ALA A 590 -40.15 -6.97 -10.99
N SER A 591 -39.90 -6.93 -12.30
CA SER A 591 -38.81 -6.14 -12.90
C SER A 591 -39.09 -4.63 -12.97
N TYR A 592 -40.31 -4.17 -12.70
CA TYR A 592 -40.62 -2.73 -12.61
C TYR A 592 -40.62 -2.24 -11.15
N SER A 593 -40.10 -1.04 -10.94
CA SER A 593 -40.09 -0.42 -9.62
C SER A 593 -41.51 -0.11 -9.14
N LYS A 594 -41.76 -0.21 -7.84
CA LYS A 594 -42.99 0.27 -7.18
C LYS A 594 -42.90 1.76 -6.81
N SER A 595 -41.78 2.41 -7.12
CA SER A 595 -41.59 3.84 -6.88
C SER A 595 -40.71 4.48 -7.95
N VAL A 596 -41.07 5.68 -8.38
CA VAL A 596 -40.26 6.55 -9.25
C VAL A 596 -39.84 7.77 -8.45
N LYS A 597 -38.56 8.14 -8.56
CA LYS A 597 -38.00 9.32 -7.90
C LYS A 597 -37.76 10.42 -8.94
N VAL A 598 -38.28 11.61 -8.69
CA VAL A 598 -38.01 12.81 -9.51
C VAL A 598 -37.18 13.77 -8.68
N ARG A 599 -35.95 14.06 -9.13
CA ARG A 599 -35.06 15.02 -8.45
C ARG A 599 -35.49 16.45 -8.76
N LEU A 600 -35.66 17.26 -7.72
CA LEU A 600 -35.84 18.70 -7.84
C LEU A 600 -34.58 19.41 -7.34
N THR A 601 -34.08 20.36 -8.11
CA THR A 601 -32.97 21.25 -7.73
C THR A 601 -33.31 22.69 -8.07
N GLY A 602 -32.68 23.64 -7.37
CA GLY A 602 -32.84 25.05 -7.63
C GLY A 602 -31.85 25.82 -6.78
N VAL A 603 -31.45 27.00 -7.25
CA VAL A 603 -30.52 27.87 -6.54
C VAL A 603 -31.31 28.98 -5.87
N GLY A 604 -31.37 28.95 -4.54
CA GLY A 604 -31.83 30.09 -3.77
C GLY A 604 -30.79 31.20 -3.86
N LYS A 605 -31.21 32.42 -4.17
CA LYS A 605 -30.34 33.60 -4.20
C LYS A 605 -30.90 34.68 -3.31
N SER A 606 -30.04 35.52 -2.76
CA SER A 606 -30.46 36.76 -2.11
C SER A 606 -30.14 37.94 -3.02
N SER A 607 -31.12 38.82 -3.28
CA SER A 607 -30.84 40.08 -3.98
C SER A 607 -29.85 40.96 -3.19
N ASN A 608 -29.97 40.96 -1.87
CA ASN A 608 -29.07 41.63 -0.93
C ASN A 608 -27.82 40.79 -0.63
N ALA A 609 -26.75 41.45 -0.17
CA ALA A 609 -25.53 40.81 0.27
C ALA A 609 -25.84 39.83 1.41
N LEU A 610 -25.18 38.67 1.41
CA LEU A 610 -25.38 37.66 2.42
C LEU A 610 -24.06 36.98 2.74
N LEU A 611 -23.58 37.15 3.96
CA LEU A 611 -22.29 36.63 4.40
C LEU A 611 -22.35 35.11 4.59
N ASP A 612 -21.48 34.39 3.89
CA ASP A 612 -21.09 33.01 4.21
C ASP A 612 -19.65 32.98 4.74
N VAL A 613 -19.38 32.06 5.66
CA VAL A 613 -18.03 31.85 6.20
C VAL A 613 -17.73 30.37 6.32
N SER A 614 -16.68 29.92 5.62
CA SER A 614 -16.30 28.51 5.55
C SER A 614 -14.78 28.31 5.54
N PRO A 615 -14.20 27.52 6.47
CA PRO A 615 -14.88 26.86 7.57
C PRO A 615 -15.20 27.83 8.73
N LYS A 616 -16.16 27.48 9.57
CA LYS A 616 -16.49 28.24 10.80
C LYS A 616 -15.43 28.10 11.90
N SER A 617 -14.56 27.09 11.79
CA SER A 617 -13.43 26.93 12.68
C SER A 617 -12.20 26.43 11.91
N VAL A 618 -11.04 26.99 12.24
CA VAL A 618 -9.73 26.58 11.75
C VAL A 618 -8.97 25.97 12.91
N VAL A 619 -8.52 24.72 12.73
CA VAL A 619 -7.79 23.98 13.76
C VAL A 619 -6.44 23.55 13.21
N PHE A 620 -5.38 23.94 13.92
CA PHE A 620 -4.03 23.46 13.66
C PHE A 620 -3.66 22.40 14.69
N THR A 621 -3.34 21.19 14.21
CA THR A 621 -2.97 20.05 15.05
C THR A 621 -1.53 19.63 14.79
N GLY A 622 -0.91 18.95 15.77
CA GLY A 622 0.43 18.38 15.61
C GLY A 622 1.57 19.40 15.45
N LEU A 623 1.38 20.64 15.90
CA LEU A 623 2.41 21.67 15.78
C LEU A 623 3.53 21.42 16.79
N VAL A 624 4.77 21.45 16.31
CA VAL A 624 5.97 21.36 17.16
C VAL A 624 6.40 22.78 17.55
N THR A 625 6.62 23.01 18.83
CA THR A 625 7.09 24.30 19.36
C THR A 625 8.38 24.74 18.66
N GLY A 626 8.45 26.02 18.27
CA GLY A 626 9.59 26.63 17.60
C GLY A 626 9.65 26.40 16.08
N THR A 627 8.73 25.61 15.50
CA THR A 627 8.71 25.31 14.05
C THR A 627 7.69 26.16 13.29
N GLN A 628 7.98 26.59 12.06
CA GLN A 628 6.98 27.35 11.30
C GLN A 628 5.83 26.45 10.80
N ALA A 629 4.60 26.77 11.21
CA ALA A 629 3.40 26.11 10.72
C ALA A 629 3.00 26.57 9.31
N GLU A 630 2.40 25.66 8.54
CA GLU A 630 1.74 25.99 7.27
C GLU A 630 0.50 26.86 7.54
N ALA A 631 0.22 27.80 6.64
CA ALA A 631 -0.99 28.62 6.73
C ALA A 631 -2.21 27.80 6.29
N GLN A 632 -3.35 28.04 6.93
CA GLN A 632 -4.65 27.59 6.44
C GLN A 632 -5.45 28.81 5.93
N SER A 633 -6.59 28.58 5.30
CA SER A 633 -7.44 29.65 4.80
C SER A 633 -8.87 29.55 5.32
N VAL A 634 -9.57 30.68 5.29
CA VAL A 634 -11.01 30.81 5.53
C VAL A 634 -11.62 31.57 4.38
N LEU A 635 -12.70 31.06 3.81
CA LEU A 635 -13.49 31.76 2.81
C LEU A 635 -14.48 32.69 3.51
N ILE A 636 -14.49 33.95 3.06
CA ILE A 636 -15.58 34.90 3.26
C ILE A 636 -16.35 34.95 1.95
N GLY A 637 -17.53 34.34 1.94
CA GLY A 637 -18.42 34.27 0.80
C GLY A 637 -19.51 35.34 0.84
N ASN A 638 -19.99 35.72 -0.34
CA ASN A 638 -21.19 36.51 -0.50
C ASN A 638 -22.21 35.73 -1.35
N ASP A 639 -23.15 35.06 -0.70
CA ASP A 639 -24.23 34.32 -1.36
C ASP A 639 -25.32 35.25 -1.95
N GLY A 640 -25.19 36.56 -1.73
CA GLY A 640 -26.04 37.60 -2.30
C GLY A 640 -25.59 38.08 -3.68
N SER A 641 -26.41 38.86 -4.38
CA SER A 641 -25.99 39.55 -5.62
C SER A 641 -25.36 40.92 -5.42
N SER A 642 -25.74 41.66 -4.38
CA SER A 642 -25.12 42.97 -4.12
C SER A 642 -23.81 42.78 -3.36
N ASP A 643 -22.88 43.71 -3.54
CA ASP A 643 -21.59 43.70 -2.84
C ASP A 643 -21.74 43.63 -1.31
N LEU A 644 -21.00 42.71 -0.70
CA LEU A 644 -20.89 42.56 0.74
C LEU A 644 -19.80 43.50 1.26
N GLN A 645 -20.18 44.51 2.04
CA GLN A 645 -19.23 45.45 2.64
C GLN A 645 -18.83 44.94 4.02
N VAL A 646 -17.53 44.79 4.25
CA VAL A 646 -17.00 44.48 5.60
C VAL A 646 -16.91 45.79 6.38
N SER A 647 -17.92 46.06 7.20
CA SER A 647 -18.05 47.30 7.97
C SER A 647 -17.04 47.38 9.12
N SER A 648 -16.77 46.27 9.79
CA SER A 648 -15.70 46.15 10.77
C SER A 648 -15.27 44.70 11.00
N VAL A 649 -14.04 44.51 11.46
CA VAL A 649 -13.57 43.22 11.96
C VAL A 649 -13.31 43.35 13.46
N LEU A 650 -13.93 42.49 14.23
CA LEU A 650 -13.80 42.42 15.68
C LEU A 650 -13.04 41.16 16.06
N PHE A 651 -12.26 41.19 17.14
CA PHE A 651 -11.55 40.01 17.61
C PHE A 651 -11.60 39.87 19.13
N SER A 652 -11.53 38.64 19.62
CA SER A 652 -11.44 38.28 21.03
C SER A 652 -10.47 37.13 21.23
N ASN A 653 -9.74 37.15 22.34
CA ASN A 653 -8.94 36.03 22.85
C ASN A 653 -9.61 35.34 24.05
N THR A 654 -10.82 35.75 24.42
CA THR A 654 -11.50 35.28 25.65
C THR A 654 -12.65 34.33 25.33
N SER A 655 -13.57 34.73 24.45
CA SER A 655 -14.70 33.88 24.05
C SER A 655 -15.31 34.30 22.70
N SER A 656 -16.18 33.46 22.15
CA SER A 656 -16.96 33.76 20.94
C SER A 656 -18.00 34.88 21.12
N SER A 657 -18.34 35.24 22.36
CA SER A 657 -19.28 36.33 22.69
C SER A 657 -18.58 37.61 23.14
N GLY A 658 -17.24 37.59 23.25
CA GLY A 658 -16.42 38.74 23.62
C GLY A 658 -15.80 38.63 25.03
N PRO A 659 -15.27 39.75 25.58
CA PRO A 659 -15.28 41.10 25.00
C PRO A 659 -14.52 41.18 23.67
N PHE A 660 -15.03 42.01 22.76
CA PHE A 660 -14.46 42.20 21.41
C PHE A 660 -13.70 43.52 21.31
N THR A 661 -12.54 43.47 20.66
CA THR A 661 -11.78 44.66 20.25
C THR A 661 -11.96 44.89 18.76
N THR A 662 -12.07 46.15 18.32
CA THR A 662 -12.19 46.49 16.89
C THR A 662 -10.81 46.57 16.26
N TRP A 663 -10.63 45.94 15.10
CA TRP A 663 -9.46 46.13 14.26
C TRP A 663 -9.67 47.34 13.35
N SER A 664 -8.81 48.35 13.48
CA SER A 664 -8.90 49.64 12.76
C SER A 664 -7.81 49.84 11.70
N GLY A 665 -7.06 48.78 11.36
CA GLY A 665 -5.93 48.85 10.44
C GLY A 665 -6.24 48.39 9.01
N THR A 666 -5.31 48.65 8.10
CA THR A 666 -5.20 47.99 6.78
C THR A 666 -4.07 46.96 6.84
N GLY A 667 -4.27 45.75 6.32
CA GLY A 667 -3.22 44.72 6.25
C GLY A 667 -3.49 43.50 7.14
N SER A 668 -2.48 43.05 7.90
CA SER A 668 -2.58 41.86 8.76
C SER A 668 -3.26 42.15 10.10
N LEU A 669 -4.05 41.20 10.59
CA LEU A 669 -4.65 41.21 11.94
C LEU A 669 -3.98 40.14 12.80
N THR A 670 -3.39 40.53 13.93
CA THR A 670 -2.87 39.59 14.92
C THR A 670 -3.84 39.51 16.11
N VAL A 671 -4.32 38.30 16.40
CA VAL A 671 -5.17 38.01 17.56
C VAL A 671 -4.55 36.87 18.36
N GLY A 672 -4.10 37.16 19.59
CA GLY A 672 -3.38 36.19 20.40
C GLY A 672 -2.15 35.66 19.66
N LYS A 673 -2.16 34.36 19.35
CA LYS A 673 -1.09 33.66 18.62
C LYS A 673 -1.45 33.35 17.16
N PHE A 674 -2.39 34.09 16.57
CA PHE A 674 -2.78 33.92 15.17
C PHE A 674 -2.57 35.23 14.41
N THR A 675 -2.09 35.12 13.18
CA THR A 675 -2.03 36.24 12.22
C THR A 675 -2.90 35.93 11.02
N LEU A 676 -3.84 36.82 10.72
CA LEU A 676 -4.72 36.77 9.56
C LEU A 676 -4.24 37.78 8.51
N THR A 677 -4.24 37.41 7.24
CA THR A 677 -3.84 38.27 6.12
C THR A 677 -4.80 38.13 4.94
N GLY A 678 -4.92 39.18 4.12
CA GLY A 678 -5.85 39.20 2.99
C GLY A 678 -7.31 39.49 3.37
N ILE A 679 -7.54 40.18 4.50
CA ILE A 679 -8.89 40.54 4.94
C ILE A 679 -9.52 41.52 3.92
N PRO A 680 -10.67 41.18 3.29
CA PRO A 680 -11.30 42.02 2.28
C PRO A 680 -12.06 43.19 2.91
N SER A 681 -12.15 44.32 2.21
CA SER A 681 -13.12 45.37 2.53
C SER A 681 -14.47 45.14 1.86
N ILE A 682 -14.48 44.45 0.70
CA ILE A 682 -15.65 44.16 -0.12
C ILE A 682 -15.55 42.74 -0.67
N VAL A 683 -16.66 42.00 -0.68
CA VAL A 683 -16.80 40.73 -1.42
C VAL A 683 -17.92 40.87 -2.45
N PRO A 684 -17.62 40.84 -3.77
CA PRO A 684 -18.65 40.96 -4.80
C PRO A 684 -19.71 39.87 -4.70
N GLY A 685 -20.94 40.16 -5.14
CA GLY A 685 -22.04 39.19 -5.13
C GLY A 685 -21.70 37.88 -5.84
N GLY A 686 -22.02 36.74 -5.22
CA GLY A 686 -21.79 35.39 -5.73
C GLY A 686 -20.33 34.93 -5.73
N ASN A 687 -19.43 35.64 -5.06
CA ASN A 687 -18.00 35.32 -5.01
C ASN A 687 -17.55 34.99 -3.59
N ASP A 688 -16.46 34.22 -3.51
CA ASP A 688 -15.74 33.92 -2.27
C ASP A 688 -14.35 34.55 -2.30
N THR A 689 -13.88 35.00 -1.14
CA THR A 689 -12.49 35.45 -0.96
C THR A 689 -11.82 34.75 0.21
N ALA A 690 -10.60 34.27 -0.01
CA ALA A 690 -9.83 33.57 1.02
C ALA A 690 -9.06 34.55 1.92
N ILE A 691 -9.07 34.29 3.23
CA ILE A 691 -8.23 34.93 4.23
C ILE A 691 -7.24 33.88 4.71
N SER A 692 -5.94 34.19 4.68
CA SER A 692 -4.91 33.29 5.20
C SER A 692 -4.76 33.46 6.70
N VAL A 693 -4.66 32.35 7.42
CA VAL A 693 -4.49 32.27 8.87
C VAL A 693 -3.21 31.48 9.17
N LYS A 694 -2.32 32.07 9.98
CA LYS A 694 -1.07 31.42 10.41
C LYS A 694 -0.92 31.49 11.94
N PRO A 695 -0.65 30.35 12.62
CA PRO A 695 -0.37 30.36 14.06
C PRO A 695 1.10 30.68 14.34
N ASP A 696 1.36 31.31 15.50
CA ASP A 696 2.66 31.50 16.10
C ASP A 696 2.93 30.37 17.10
N THR A 697 3.88 29.52 16.75
CA THR A 697 4.32 28.31 17.47
C THR A 697 5.59 28.54 18.29
N SER A 698 6.03 29.78 18.48
CA SER A 698 7.27 30.11 19.22
C SER A 698 7.29 29.60 20.66
N VAL A 699 6.12 29.29 21.23
CA VAL A 699 5.96 28.84 22.62
C VAL A 699 5.08 27.59 22.62
N THR A 700 5.25 26.72 23.62
CA THR A 700 4.36 25.58 23.88
C THR A 700 3.04 26.08 24.49
N GLY A 701 1.91 25.52 24.06
CA GLY A 701 0.61 25.82 24.64
C GLY A 701 -0.57 25.59 23.70
N ASN A 702 -1.77 25.75 24.26
CA ASN A 702 -3.03 25.77 23.52
C ASN A 702 -3.48 27.22 23.33
N TYR A 703 -3.80 27.58 22.09
CA TYR A 703 -4.18 28.92 21.69
C TYR A 703 -5.56 28.90 21.07
N THR A 704 -6.40 29.84 21.50
CA THR A 704 -7.71 30.07 20.91
C THR A 704 -7.92 31.55 20.63
N ALA A 705 -8.63 31.85 19.55
CA ALA A 705 -9.03 33.19 19.18
C ALA A 705 -10.35 33.16 18.42
N TRP A 706 -11.08 34.27 18.46
CA TRP A 706 -12.31 34.46 17.71
C TRP A 706 -12.21 35.74 16.89
N VAL A 707 -12.52 35.65 15.60
CA VAL A 707 -12.56 36.80 14.68
C VAL A 707 -13.97 36.91 14.12
N LYS A 708 -14.63 38.04 14.39
CA LYS A 708 -15.99 38.33 13.97
C LYS A 708 -15.99 39.37 12.85
N PHE A 709 -16.55 38.99 11.72
CA PHE A 709 -16.79 39.88 10.59
C PHE A 709 -18.16 40.52 10.77
N VAL A 710 -18.22 41.85 10.75
CA VAL A 710 -19.44 42.64 10.76
C VAL A 710 -19.63 43.21 9.36
N THR A 711 -20.70 42.81 8.69
CA THR A 711 -20.90 43.13 7.27
C THR A 711 -22.31 43.60 6.96
N THR A 712 -22.52 44.15 5.76
CA THR A 712 -23.87 44.51 5.28
C THR A 712 -24.77 43.30 5.04
N GLY A 713 -24.21 42.09 4.93
CA GLY A 713 -24.95 40.84 4.71
C GLY A 713 -25.04 39.94 5.94
N GLY A 714 -24.86 40.51 7.13
CA GLY A 714 -24.89 39.78 8.41
C GLY A 714 -23.52 39.70 9.09
N ASN A 715 -23.49 38.99 10.21
CA ASN A 715 -22.28 38.87 11.04
C ASN A 715 -21.95 37.40 11.27
N ALA A 716 -20.67 37.05 11.18
CA ALA A 716 -20.20 35.69 11.44
C ALA A 716 -18.89 35.71 12.23
N THR A 717 -18.69 34.70 13.07
CA THR A 717 -17.48 34.53 13.88
C THR A 717 -16.76 33.26 13.47
N VAL A 718 -15.46 33.38 13.17
CA VAL A 718 -14.53 32.27 12.96
C VAL A 718 -13.82 31.96 14.26
N SER A 719 -13.77 30.69 14.63
CA SER A 719 -12.98 30.22 15.78
C SER A 719 -11.63 29.65 15.31
N LEU A 720 -10.54 30.15 15.86
CA LEU A 720 -9.18 29.70 15.56
C LEU A 720 -8.63 28.94 16.76
N SER A 721 -8.07 27.76 16.52
CA SER A 721 -7.50 26.91 17.57
C SER A 721 -6.17 26.31 17.11
N ALA A 722 -5.17 26.28 17.97
CA ALA A 722 -3.89 25.65 17.73
C ALA A 722 -3.34 25.06 19.02
N ALA A 723 -2.64 23.93 18.90
CA ALA A 723 -1.88 23.33 20.00
C ALA A 723 -0.44 23.10 19.54
N ALA A 724 0.51 23.78 20.17
CA ALA A 724 1.93 23.59 19.96
C ALA A 724 2.55 22.89 21.17
N GLY A 725 3.28 21.81 20.91
CA GLY A 725 3.87 20.95 21.94
C GLY A 725 5.32 20.60 21.65
N ASP A 726 5.97 20.00 22.65
CA ASP A 726 7.31 19.42 22.48
C ASP A 726 7.28 18.34 21.39
N PRO A 727 8.39 18.16 20.64
CA PRO A 727 8.48 17.10 19.64
C PRO A 727 8.26 15.71 20.28
N PRO A 728 7.76 14.73 19.50
CA PRO A 728 7.57 13.38 20.03
C PRO A 728 8.93 12.73 20.35
N THR A 729 8.97 11.83 21.33
CA THR A 729 10.18 11.08 21.70
C THR A 729 9.88 9.60 21.73
N ALA A 730 10.51 8.82 20.85
CA ALA A 730 10.31 7.40 20.70
C ALA A 730 11.17 6.59 21.67
N LEU A 731 10.51 5.70 22.43
CA LEU A 731 11.16 4.66 23.21
C LEU A 731 10.69 3.30 22.71
N LEU A 732 11.64 2.48 22.24
CA LEU A 732 11.40 1.10 21.80
C LEU A 732 11.91 0.13 22.85
N GLU A 733 11.07 -0.84 23.23
CA GLU A 733 11.39 -1.83 24.26
C GLU A 733 10.85 -3.21 23.90
N PHE A 734 11.52 -4.27 24.36
CA PHE A 734 11.05 -5.64 24.23
C PHE A 734 10.96 -6.33 25.59
N GLN A 735 9.93 -7.13 25.80
CA GLN A 735 9.71 -7.82 27.06
C GLN A 735 10.83 -8.85 27.31
N THR A 736 11.34 -8.93 28.55
CA THR A 736 12.35 -9.93 28.90
C THR A 736 11.81 -11.35 28.76
N PRO A 737 12.67 -12.37 28.52
CA PRO A 737 12.22 -13.75 28.34
C PRO A 737 11.36 -14.31 29.48
N ASP A 738 11.59 -13.88 30.71
CA ASP A 738 10.80 -14.26 31.90
C ASP A 738 9.47 -13.51 32.03
N GLY A 739 9.19 -12.55 31.14
CA GLY A 739 8.00 -11.74 31.12
C GLY A 739 7.95 -10.61 32.16
N SER A 740 8.98 -10.45 32.99
CA SER A 740 8.92 -9.60 34.20
C SER A 740 9.28 -8.13 33.97
N SER A 741 10.03 -7.81 32.92
CA SER A 741 10.55 -6.46 32.67
C SER A 741 10.72 -6.15 31.18
N TRP A 742 11.31 -4.99 30.86
CA TRP A 742 11.49 -4.47 29.52
C TRP A 742 12.95 -4.13 29.25
N VAL A 743 13.46 -4.52 28.09
CA VAL A 743 14.80 -4.18 27.60
C VAL A 743 14.65 -3.08 26.58
N LYS A 744 15.39 -1.98 26.75
CA LYS A 744 15.43 -0.87 25.78
C LYS A 744 16.18 -1.29 24.52
N TYR A 745 15.74 -0.78 23.39
CA TYR A 745 16.43 -1.00 22.12
C TYR A 745 17.86 -0.46 22.13
N ASP A 746 18.78 -1.29 21.68
CA ASP A 746 20.18 -0.95 21.40
C ASP A 746 20.49 -1.48 19.99
N PRO A 747 20.89 -0.62 19.04
CA PRO A 747 21.19 -1.06 17.67
C PRO A 747 22.34 -2.08 17.57
N SER A 748 23.16 -2.20 18.62
CA SER A 748 24.30 -3.12 18.70
C SER A 748 23.90 -4.52 19.20
N ASN A 749 22.73 -4.65 19.82
CA ASN A 749 22.31 -5.84 20.54
C ASN A 749 20.89 -6.27 20.14
N PRO A 750 20.72 -7.42 19.46
CA PRO A 750 19.40 -7.96 19.12
C PRO A 750 18.54 -8.24 20.36
N PHE A 751 17.24 -8.02 20.25
CA PHE A 751 16.28 -8.49 21.25
C PHE A 751 16.22 -10.02 21.25
N THR A 752 16.03 -10.64 22.42
CA THR A 752 16.12 -12.10 22.57
C THR A 752 14.87 -12.71 23.20
N PHE A 753 14.46 -13.86 22.66
CA PHE A 753 13.50 -14.76 23.29
C PHE A 753 14.15 -15.68 24.34
N GLY A 754 15.48 -15.62 24.47
CA GLY A 754 16.26 -16.58 25.26
C GLY A 754 16.20 -17.98 24.66
N ASN A 755 16.34 -18.99 25.52
CA ASN A 755 16.23 -20.39 25.14
C ASN A 755 14.74 -20.77 24.99
N VAL A 756 14.38 -21.32 23.84
CA VAL A 756 13.05 -21.91 23.61
C VAL A 756 13.25 -23.37 23.28
N THR A 757 12.68 -24.24 24.11
CA THR A 757 12.81 -25.70 23.93
C THR A 757 12.01 -26.16 22.72
N GLU A 758 12.50 -27.17 22.02
CA GLU A 758 11.78 -27.83 20.93
C GLU A 758 10.34 -28.20 21.29
N ASN A 759 9.47 -28.19 20.27
CA ASN A 759 8.03 -28.40 20.41
C ASN A 759 7.32 -27.42 21.38
N THR A 760 7.95 -26.31 21.74
CA THR A 760 7.35 -25.25 22.56
C THR A 760 7.35 -23.91 21.84
N SER A 761 6.67 -22.92 22.44
CA SER A 761 6.65 -21.56 21.92
C SER A 761 6.75 -20.55 23.06
N ARG A 762 7.39 -19.43 22.78
CA ARG A 762 7.46 -18.27 23.67
C ARG A 762 6.94 -17.04 22.96
N SER A 763 5.92 -16.41 23.52
CA SER A 763 5.38 -15.15 23.01
C SER A 763 5.80 -14.00 23.93
N LEU A 764 6.34 -12.93 23.34
CA LEU A 764 6.82 -11.73 24.02
C LEU A 764 6.27 -10.49 23.32
N LYS A 765 6.26 -9.36 24.03
CA LYS A 765 5.74 -8.09 23.50
C LYS A 765 6.86 -7.14 23.10
N LEU A 766 6.73 -6.55 21.93
CA LEU A 766 7.41 -5.31 21.54
C LEU A 766 6.54 -4.14 21.96
N ARG A 767 7.11 -3.11 22.60
CA ARG A 767 6.44 -1.88 23.01
C ARG A 767 7.09 -0.68 22.37
N VAL A 768 6.26 0.20 21.83
CA VAL A 768 6.68 1.55 21.42
C VAL A 768 5.94 2.55 22.30
N SER A 769 6.68 3.49 22.87
CA SER A 769 6.17 4.53 23.76
C SER A 769 6.52 5.91 23.24
N ASN A 770 5.61 6.87 23.42
CA ASN A 770 5.92 8.29 23.26
C ASN A 770 6.26 8.86 24.63
N THR A 771 7.54 9.16 24.90
CA THR A 771 8.01 9.67 26.19
C THR A 771 8.03 11.19 26.26
N ALA A 772 7.49 11.90 25.27
CA ALA A 772 7.32 13.33 25.33
C ALA A 772 6.45 13.74 26.55
N ALA A 773 6.67 14.96 27.05
CA ALA A 773 5.91 15.49 28.17
C ALA A 773 4.42 15.65 27.83
N PRO A 774 3.51 15.62 28.83
CA PRO A 774 2.10 15.92 28.60
C PRO A 774 1.91 17.25 27.85
N GLY A 775 1.14 17.22 26.76
CA GLY A 775 0.99 18.36 25.84
C GLY A 775 1.92 18.34 24.63
N GLY A 776 2.85 17.38 24.54
CA GLY A 776 3.68 17.14 23.35
C GLY A 776 2.91 16.63 22.14
N VAL A 777 3.62 16.49 21.01
CA VAL A 777 3.06 15.99 19.76
C VAL A 777 2.98 14.45 19.76
N LYS A 778 2.00 13.89 19.03
CA LYS A 778 1.86 12.44 18.87
C LYS A 778 3.06 11.85 18.12
N LEU A 779 3.54 10.71 18.60
CA LEU A 779 4.54 9.90 17.91
C LEU A 779 3.85 9.06 16.84
N GLY A 780 4.18 9.28 15.59
CA GLY A 780 3.70 8.50 14.45
C GLY A 780 4.70 7.42 14.05
N LEU A 781 4.23 6.19 13.83
CA LEU A 781 5.01 5.14 13.18
C LEU A 781 4.95 5.33 11.67
N THR A 782 5.98 5.95 11.10
CA THR A 782 6.07 6.30 9.68
C THR A 782 6.47 5.10 8.82
N VAL A 783 7.15 4.12 9.42
CA VAL A 783 7.43 2.80 8.84
C VAL A 783 7.17 1.75 9.90
N SER A 784 6.50 0.66 9.51
CA SER A 784 6.45 -0.54 10.33
C SER A 784 6.27 -1.78 9.48
N LYS A 785 7.33 -2.58 9.36
CA LYS A 785 7.34 -3.84 8.61
C LYS A 785 7.65 -5.00 9.56
N PRO A 786 6.62 -5.61 10.20
CA PRO A 786 6.81 -6.75 11.07
C PRO A 786 7.21 -8.02 10.32
N PRO A 787 7.88 -8.99 10.98
CA PRO A 787 8.15 -10.32 10.44
C PRO A 787 6.87 -11.18 10.45
N PHE A 788 5.85 -10.78 9.66
CA PHE A 788 4.61 -11.53 9.49
C PHE A 788 4.63 -12.34 8.19
N GLY A 789 4.22 -13.61 8.26
CA GLY A 789 4.18 -14.47 7.07
C GLY A 789 5.54 -14.85 6.51
N VAL A 790 6.63 -14.50 7.21
CA VAL A 790 8.00 -14.86 6.82
C VAL A 790 8.35 -16.29 7.25
N PRO A 791 9.17 -17.03 6.48
CA PRO A 791 9.76 -18.29 6.92
C PRO A 791 10.63 -18.09 8.18
N GLY A 792 10.74 -19.12 9.02
CA GLY A 792 11.54 -19.09 10.24
C GLY A 792 10.72 -19.38 11.51
N ILE A 793 11.43 -19.41 12.64
CA ILE A 793 10.85 -19.75 13.95
C ILE A 793 10.35 -18.53 14.74
N ILE A 794 10.68 -17.30 14.33
CA ILE A 794 10.17 -16.06 14.95
C ILE A 794 9.18 -15.39 14.00
N LYS A 795 7.98 -15.07 14.49
CA LYS A 795 6.93 -14.40 13.71
C LYS A 795 6.18 -13.37 14.55
N SER A 796 5.73 -12.28 13.94
CA SER A 796 4.71 -11.43 14.56
C SER A 796 3.34 -12.11 14.49
N ALA A 797 2.47 -11.80 15.46
CA ALA A 797 1.12 -12.36 15.50
C ALA A 797 0.24 -11.88 14.33
N ASN A 798 0.43 -10.64 13.87
CA ASN A 798 -0.31 -10.01 12.78
C ASN A 798 0.50 -8.85 12.17
N GLN A 799 -0.07 -8.15 11.19
CA GLN A 799 0.48 -6.91 10.58
C GLN A 799 -0.24 -5.63 11.06
N ILE A 800 -1.17 -5.74 12.00
CA ILE A 800 -2.07 -4.67 12.45
C ILE A 800 -1.50 -3.96 13.69
N ASP A 801 -0.93 -4.73 14.61
CA ASP A 801 -0.29 -4.22 15.81
C ASP A 801 0.95 -3.40 15.43
N LEU A 802 1.03 -2.17 15.94
CA LEU A 802 2.08 -1.21 15.57
C LEU A 802 2.19 -1.00 14.05
N ALA A 803 1.09 -1.08 13.30
CA ALA A 803 1.11 -0.86 11.86
C ALA A 803 1.58 0.56 11.50
N GLU A 804 2.08 0.70 10.29
CA GLU A 804 2.41 1.99 9.70
C GLU A 804 1.20 2.94 9.73
N GLY A 805 1.42 4.19 10.11
CA GLY A 805 0.36 5.19 10.35
C GLY A 805 -0.21 5.18 11.79
N THR A 806 0.28 4.32 12.68
CA THR A 806 -0.08 4.35 14.11
C THR A 806 0.35 5.67 14.76
N LEU A 807 -0.54 6.32 15.53
CA LEU A 807 -0.24 7.51 16.32
C LEU A 807 -0.32 7.23 17.82
N ILE A 808 0.73 7.56 18.57
CA ILE A 808 0.87 7.32 20.02
C ILE A 808 0.93 8.68 20.73
N ALA A 809 -0.07 8.97 21.57
CA ALA A 809 -0.11 10.22 22.35
C ALA A 809 1.03 10.28 23.40
N PRO A 810 1.46 11.48 23.82
CA PRO A 810 2.49 11.63 24.85
C PRO A 810 2.15 10.84 26.14
N GLY A 811 3.13 10.12 26.67
CA GLY A 811 2.99 9.23 27.82
C GLY A 811 2.27 7.91 27.55
N GLN A 812 1.76 7.67 26.33
CA GLN A 812 1.10 6.43 25.96
C GLN A 812 2.07 5.44 25.31
N SER A 813 1.65 4.18 25.26
CA SER A 813 2.38 3.09 24.61
C SER A 813 1.45 2.20 23.81
N GLN A 814 1.97 1.59 22.75
CA GLN A 814 1.31 0.49 22.05
C GLN A 814 2.23 -0.72 22.00
N THR A 815 1.65 -1.91 21.80
CA THR A 815 2.40 -3.17 21.81
C THR A 815 2.03 -4.07 20.66
N ALA A 816 2.98 -4.88 20.20
CA ALA A 816 2.75 -6.01 19.30
C ALA A 816 3.29 -7.30 19.89
N THR A 817 2.66 -8.42 19.58
CA THR A 817 3.12 -9.74 20.03
C THR A 817 3.98 -10.41 18.96
N LEU A 818 5.15 -10.88 19.36
CA LEU A 818 5.99 -11.76 18.56
C LEU A 818 6.12 -13.11 19.27
N THR A 819 6.17 -14.18 18.49
CA THR A 819 6.28 -15.56 19.00
C THR A 819 7.49 -16.23 18.37
N CYS A 820 8.34 -16.83 19.21
CA CYS A 820 9.27 -17.86 18.77
C CYS A 820 8.64 -19.24 18.97
N THR A 821 8.49 -20.02 17.90
CA THR A 821 7.97 -21.39 17.89
C THR A 821 9.04 -22.33 17.38
N VAL A 822 9.60 -23.15 18.26
CA VAL A 822 10.63 -24.12 17.88
C VAL A 822 9.93 -25.42 17.50
N PRO A 823 10.17 -25.96 16.29
CA PRO A 823 9.54 -27.20 15.84
C PRO A 823 9.94 -28.37 16.74
N LYS A 824 9.16 -29.44 16.70
CA LYS A 824 9.53 -30.71 17.33
C LYS A 824 10.80 -31.24 16.65
N SER A 825 11.81 -31.56 17.45
CA SER A 825 13.09 -32.11 17.00
C SER A 825 13.51 -33.27 17.90
N GLN A 826 14.73 -33.79 17.69
CA GLN A 826 15.31 -34.81 18.55
C GLN A 826 16.00 -34.25 19.78
N TRP A 827 16.01 -35.07 20.83
CA TRP A 827 16.75 -34.78 22.06
C TRP A 827 18.25 -34.76 21.80
N ASN A 828 19.01 -34.13 22.68
CA ASN A 828 20.48 -34.05 22.61
C ASN A 828 20.99 -33.59 21.24
N LEU A 829 20.33 -32.58 20.66
CA LEU A 829 20.79 -31.86 19.49
C LEU A 829 21.56 -30.59 19.91
N PRO A 830 22.51 -30.12 19.08
CA PRO A 830 23.08 -28.79 19.24
C PRO A 830 21.98 -27.71 19.10
N SER A 831 22.08 -26.65 19.91
CA SER A 831 21.21 -25.49 19.76
C SER A 831 21.44 -24.78 18.43
N TYR A 832 20.41 -24.16 17.88
CA TYR A 832 20.52 -23.33 16.68
C TYR A 832 19.77 -22.01 16.84
N ASN A 833 20.12 -21.04 16.01
CA ASN A 833 19.60 -19.68 16.13
C ASN A 833 18.55 -19.39 15.06
N GLY A 834 17.38 -18.91 15.51
CA GLY A 834 16.41 -18.24 14.66
C GLY A 834 16.55 -16.73 14.77
N THR A 835 16.44 -16.03 13.64
CA THR A 835 16.45 -14.57 13.60
C THR A 835 15.28 -14.02 12.81
N ALA A 836 14.80 -12.85 13.19
CA ALA A 836 13.85 -12.08 12.40
C ALA A 836 14.13 -10.59 12.57
N GLN A 837 13.70 -9.78 11.60
CA GLN A 837 13.84 -8.32 11.64
C GLN A 837 12.47 -7.66 11.59
N TRP A 838 12.29 -6.60 12.37
CA TRP A 838 11.21 -5.63 12.19
C TRP A 838 11.82 -4.29 11.81
N THR A 839 11.44 -3.73 10.67
CA THR A 839 11.89 -2.38 10.27
C THR A 839 10.90 -1.33 10.76
N ILE A 840 11.35 -0.39 11.60
CA ILE A 840 10.51 0.66 12.21
C ILE A 840 11.12 2.04 11.95
N ASN A 841 10.27 3.03 11.71
CA ASN A 841 10.64 4.44 11.75
C ASN A 841 9.54 5.28 12.41
N THR A 842 9.90 6.46 12.92
CA THR A 842 8.96 7.37 13.57
C THR A 842 9.16 8.83 13.13
N ASN A 843 8.31 9.74 13.61
CA ASN A 843 8.48 11.19 13.48
C ASN A 843 9.26 11.84 14.65
N ASP A 844 9.98 11.06 15.47
CA ASP A 844 10.92 11.59 16.47
C ASP A 844 12.14 12.23 15.76
N PRO A 845 12.39 13.55 15.95
CA PRO A 845 13.50 14.23 15.29
C PRO A 845 14.88 13.76 15.76
N THR A 846 15.00 13.16 16.94
CA THR A 846 16.28 12.65 17.47
C THR A 846 16.75 11.37 16.80
N TRP A 847 15.83 10.61 16.20
CA TRP A 847 16.16 9.40 15.45
C TRP A 847 16.79 9.70 14.08
N SER A 848 17.10 10.98 13.80
CA SER A 848 17.64 11.46 12.51
C SER A 848 16.77 11.06 11.32
N PHE A 849 15.51 10.72 11.59
CA PHE A 849 14.51 10.25 10.63
C PHE A 849 14.90 8.96 9.88
N GLU A 850 15.84 8.17 10.41
CA GLU A 850 16.32 6.93 9.77
C GLU A 850 15.50 5.69 10.16
N LYS A 851 15.28 4.80 9.19
CA LYS A 851 14.78 3.44 9.41
C LYS A 851 15.67 2.67 10.40
N ARG A 852 15.07 2.07 11.44
CA ARG A 852 15.72 1.16 12.40
C ARG A 852 15.38 -0.28 12.06
N ALA A 853 16.40 -1.10 11.82
CA ALA A 853 16.28 -2.55 11.66
C ALA A 853 16.37 -3.22 13.04
N VAL A 854 15.22 -3.50 13.65
CA VAL A 854 15.13 -4.12 14.98
C VAL A 854 15.31 -5.63 14.81
N GLN A 855 16.45 -6.16 15.27
CA GLN A 855 16.76 -7.59 15.20
C GLN A 855 16.20 -8.35 16.40
N PHE A 856 15.62 -9.51 16.12
CA PHE A 856 15.14 -10.47 17.10
C PHE A 856 15.87 -11.79 16.96
N PHE A 857 16.13 -12.42 18.09
CA PHE A 857 16.92 -13.64 18.21
C PHE A 857 16.19 -14.67 19.09
N CYS A 858 16.20 -15.94 18.67
CA CYS A 858 15.67 -17.04 19.45
C CYS A 858 16.67 -18.20 19.42
N ASN A 859 17.13 -18.63 20.60
CA ASN A 859 17.99 -19.79 20.72
C ASN A 859 17.11 -21.03 20.87
N ALA A 860 16.97 -21.80 19.79
CA ALA A 860 16.26 -23.06 19.81
C ALA A 860 17.14 -24.12 20.48
N VAL A 861 16.63 -24.73 21.56
CA VAL A 861 17.36 -25.76 22.32
C VAL A 861 16.57 -27.05 22.33
N SER A 862 17.25 -28.19 22.36
CA SER A 862 16.62 -29.48 22.66
C SER A 862 16.75 -29.80 24.15
N GLU A 863 15.85 -30.63 24.67
CA GLU A 863 16.09 -31.29 25.96
C GLU A 863 17.41 -32.09 25.92
N GLN A 864 18.03 -32.23 27.09
CA GLN A 864 19.30 -32.93 27.29
C GLN A 864 19.13 -34.07 28.29
N ALA A 865 19.32 -35.31 27.85
CA ALA A 865 19.27 -36.51 28.67
C ALA A 865 20.65 -36.86 29.25
N ALA A 866 20.64 -37.35 30.50
CA ALA A 866 21.83 -37.88 31.17
C ALA A 866 22.35 -39.17 30.47
N PRO A 867 23.67 -39.47 30.53
CA PRO A 867 24.70 -38.73 31.27
C PRO A 867 25.03 -37.37 30.65
N LEU A 868 25.14 -36.33 31.48
CA LEU A 868 25.47 -34.97 31.04
C LEU A 868 26.97 -34.70 31.13
N LEU A 869 27.49 -33.91 30.19
CA LEU A 869 28.82 -33.32 30.24
C LEU A 869 28.85 -32.12 31.21
N PRO A 870 30.04 -31.64 31.64
CA PRO A 870 30.15 -30.49 32.55
C PRO A 870 29.47 -29.20 32.06
N ASN A 871 29.28 -29.04 30.74
CA ASN A 871 28.59 -27.90 30.13
C ASN A 871 27.06 -28.07 30.08
N GLY A 872 26.50 -29.15 30.64
CA GLY A 872 25.07 -29.44 30.68
C GLY A 872 24.50 -30.08 29.41
N GLN A 873 25.32 -30.33 28.38
CA GLN A 873 24.88 -31.08 27.19
C GLN A 873 24.86 -32.59 27.46
N GLY A 874 23.94 -33.30 26.81
CA GLY A 874 23.93 -34.76 26.82
C GLY A 874 25.22 -35.31 26.24
N ARG A 875 25.89 -36.21 26.96
CA ARG A 875 27.10 -36.89 26.47
C ARG A 875 26.83 -37.67 25.19
N TYR A 876 25.63 -38.24 25.06
CA TYR A 876 25.16 -38.93 23.87
C TYR A 876 24.38 -37.97 22.97
N GLN A 877 25.01 -37.39 21.95
CA GLN A 877 24.33 -36.48 21.03
C GLN A 877 23.58 -37.25 19.94
N TYR A 878 22.47 -36.73 19.45
CA TYR A 878 21.76 -37.32 18.31
C TYR A 878 22.59 -37.19 17.04
N VAL A 879 22.76 -38.30 16.31
CA VAL A 879 23.64 -38.36 15.14
C VAL A 879 22.90 -38.63 13.83
N GLY A 880 21.59 -38.89 13.90
CA GLY A 880 20.70 -39.00 12.75
C GLY A 880 19.81 -40.24 12.79
N CYS A 881 18.88 -40.29 11.84
CA CYS A 881 18.08 -41.46 11.56
C CYS A 881 18.84 -42.46 10.67
N PHE A 882 18.82 -43.75 11.02
CA PHE A 882 19.50 -44.79 10.24
C PHE A 882 18.54 -45.90 9.81
N LYS A 883 18.78 -46.46 8.63
CA LYS A 883 18.04 -47.63 8.15
C LYS A 883 18.52 -48.89 8.86
N GLU A 884 17.60 -49.59 9.50
CA GLU A 884 17.85 -50.84 10.20
C GLU A 884 17.72 -52.04 9.25
N ASN A 885 18.31 -53.20 9.62
CA ASN A 885 18.31 -54.44 8.82
C ASN A 885 18.90 -54.28 7.40
N ASN A 886 20.00 -53.54 7.27
CA ASN A 886 20.66 -53.29 5.99
C ASN A 886 22.18 -53.56 6.06
N PRO A 887 22.69 -54.76 5.72
CA PRO A 887 21.98 -56.00 5.32
C PRO A 887 21.60 -56.92 6.50
N SER A 888 21.97 -56.58 7.74
CA SER A 888 21.62 -57.30 8.98
C SER A 888 21.38 -56.32 10.14
N ARG A 889 21.06 -56.80 11.35
CA ARG A 889 20.93 -55.99 12.58
C ARG A 889 22.17 -55.09 12.77
N GLN A 890 21.97 -53.79 12.92
CA GLN A 890 23.05 -52.78 12.94
C GLN A 890 23.62 -52.56 14.35
N LEU A 891 22.77 -52.49 15.37
CA LEU A 891 23.19 -52.45 16.79
C LEU A 891 22.97 -53.82 17.45
N SER A 892 24.02 -54.40 18.04
CA SER A 892 24.04 -55.82 18.44
C SER A 892 23.37 -56.12 19.79
N TYR A 893 23.13 -55.11 20.63
CA TYR A 893 22.58 -55.31 21.98
C TYR A 893 21.20 -54.68 22.08
N GLN A 894 20.16 -55.47 22.30
CA GLN A 894 18.87 -54.95 22.76
C GLN A 894 18.95 -54.80 24.28
N LEU A 895 18.95 -53.56 24.77
CA LEU A 895 19.01 -53.30 26.20
C LEU A 895 17.66 -53.61 26.85
N TYR A 896 16.55 -53.28 26.17
CA TYR A 896 15.20 -53.65 26.58
C TYR A 896 14.16 -53.41 25.46
N ALA A 897 12.95 -53.93 25.68
CA ALA A 897 11.72 -53.51 25.00
C ALA A 897 10.66 -53.20 26.06
N ASN A 898 10.15 -51.96 26.09
CA ASN A 898 9.29 -51.46 27.17
C ASN A 898 8.25 -50.46 26.61
N SER A 899 6.98 -50.61 27.02
CA SER A 899 5.90 -49.69 26.62
C SER A 899 6.04 -48.27 27.20
N SER A 900 6.93 -48.07 28.16
CA SER A 900 7.25 -46.77 28.74
C SER A 900 8.58 -46.20 28.22
N ASN A 901 9.10 -46.69 27.10
CA ASN A 901 10.38 -46.26 26.53
C ASN A 901 10.41 -44.76 26.22
N THR A 902 11.53 -44.13 26.56
CA THR A 902 11.90 -42.76 26.19
C THR A 902 13.35 -42.77 25.69
N ASN A 903 13.74 -41.76 24.91
CA ASN A 903 15.13 -41.57 24.52
C ASN A 903 16.03 -41.38 25.74
N GLU A 904 15.57 -40.66 26.76
CA GLU A 904 16.28 -40.50 28.03
C GLU A 904 16.55 -41.84 28.72
N MET A 905 15.54 -42.71 28.82
CA MET A 905 15.69 -44.05 29.39
C MET A 905 16.72 -44.86 28.59
N CYS A 906 16.64 -44.82 27.26
CA CYS A 906 17.52 -45.59 26.41
C CYS A 906 18.98 -45.10 26.48
N ILE A 907 19.19 -43.79 26.42
CA ILE A 907 20.52 -43.16 26.53
C ILE A 907 21.13 -43.46 27.90
N ASN A 908 20.36 -43.36 28.98
CA ASN A 908 20.86 -43.61 30.32
C ASN A 908 21.27 -45.09 30.51
N THR A 909 20.44 -46.04 30.07
CA THR A 909 20.78 -47.47 30.13
C THR A 909 21.98 -47.81 29.26
N CYS A 910 22.05 -47.27 28.05
CA CYS A 910 23.19 -47.47 27.16
C CYS A 910 24.48 -46.88 27.73
N GLY A 911 24.39 -45.71 28.36
CA GLY A 911 25.48 -45.07 29.08
C GLY A 911 26.00 -45.87 30.27
N SER A 912 25.11 -46.51 31.04
CA SER A 912 25.51 -47.37 32.17
C SER A 912 26.22 -48.65 31.72
N GLU A 913 25.90 -49.15 30.52
CA GLU A 913 26.59 -50.29 29.89
C GLU A 913 27.90 -49.88 29.18
N GLY A 914 28.21 -48.58 29.12
CA GLY A 914 29.45 -48.06 28.54
C GLY A 914 29.55 -48.20 27.01
N LEU A 915 28.43 -48.31 26.31
CA LEU A 915 28.38 -48.55 24.85
C LEU A 915 28.39 -47.25 24.05
N THR A 916 29.13 -47.19 22.93
CA THR A 916 29.35 -45.95 22.17
C THR A 916 28.09 -45.40 21.48
N PHE A 917 27.21 -46.26 20.98
CA PHE A 917 26.01 -45.88 20.23
C PHE A 917 24.76 -46.46 20.88
N CYS A 918 23.72 -45.64 20.97
CA CYS A 918 22.41 -45.98 21.51
C CYS A 918 21.36 -45.63 20.47
N GLY A 919 20.33 -46.43 20.30
CA GLY A 919 19.29 -46.13 19.35
C GLY A 919 17.93 -46.65 19.77
N THR A 920 16.91 -45.83 19.58
CA THR A 920 15.53 -46.19 19.86
C THR A 920 14.84 -46.65 18.59
N GLN A 921 14.08 -47.75 18.70
CA GLN A 921 13.39 -48.38 17.58
C GLN A 921 11.95 -48.75 17.97
N TYR A 922 11.05 -48.77 16.99
CA TYR A 922 9.68 -49.27 17.13
C TYR A 922 8.91 -48.69 18.35
N ARG A 923 9.18 -47.42 18.71
CA ARG A 923 8.57 -46.72 19.86
C ARG A 923 9.00 -47.24 21.24
N SER A 924 9.19 -48.55 21.39
CA SER A 924 9.35 -49.25 22.67
C SER A 924 10.72 -49.89 22.89
N GLU A 925 11.59 -49.95 21.88
CA GLU A 925 12.84 -50.68 21.97
C GLU A 925 14.05 -49.76 22.14
N CYS A 926 15.02 -50.20 22.93
CA CYS A 926 16.33 -49.59 23.06
C CYS A 926 17.42 -50.57 22.64
N TRP A 927 18.24 -50.14 21.69
CA TRP A 927 19.34 -50.88 21.12
C TRP A 927 20.66 -50.14 21.34
N ALA A 928 21.76 -50.86 21.43
CA ALA A 928 23.08 -50.27 21.65
C ALA A 928 24.21 -51.10 21.01
N GLY A 929 25.38 -50.48 20.87
CA GLY A 929 26.59 -51.13 20.36
C GLY A 929 27.77 -50.17 20.22
N ASN A 930 28.93 -50.71 19.85
CA ASN A 930 30.16 -49.93 19.68
C ASN A 930 30.52 -49.68 18.20
N LYS A 931 29.61 -50.01 17.27
CA LYS A 931 29.77 -49.79 15.83
C LYS A 931 28.63 -48.93 15.32
N ILE A 932 28.96 -47.94 14.49
CA ILE A 932 27.97 -47.08 13.87
C ILE A 932 27.16 -47.86 12.82
N PRO A 933 25.83 -47.68 12.75
CA PRO A 933 25.01 -48.16 11.64
C PRO A 933 25.46 -47.58 10.29
N THR A 934 25.24 -48.32 9.21
CA THR A 934 25.92 -48.08 7.92
C THR A 934 25.23 -47.09 6.98
N GLN A 935 23.92 -46.87 7.13
CA GLN A 935 23.14 -46.01 6.24
C GLN A 935 22.34 -44.97 7.03
N LYS A 936 22.88 -43.76 7.12
CA LYS A 936 22.12 -42.57 7.55
C LYS A 936 21.10 -42.20 6.47
N VAL A 937 19.88 -41.87 6.88
CA VAL A 937 18.78 -41.47 6.01
C VAL A 937 18.21 -40.12 6.48
N ASP A 938 17.23 -39.59 5.73
CA ASP A 938 16.49 -38.40 6.14
C ASP A 938 15.75 -38.66 7.47
N ASP A 939 15.84 -37.71 8.41
CA ASP A 939 15.27 -37.83 9.75
C ASP A 939 13.74 -38.02 9.74
N ASN A 940 13.04 -37.60 8.68
CA ASN A 940 11.61 -37.85 8.51
C ASN A 940 11.26 -39.35 8.41
N ASN A 941 12.24 -40.24 8.19
CA ASN A 941 12.02 -41.69 8.24
C ASN A 941 11.93 -42.23 9.68
N CYS A 942 12.46 -41.50 10.65
CA CYS A 942 12.26 -41.74 12.07
C CYS A 942 10.99 -41.00 12.52
N ASN A 943 9.85 -41.57 12.18
CA ASN A 943 8.52 -40.94 12.29
C ASN A 943 7.66 -41.50 13.44
N PHE A 944 8.26 -42.26 14.36
CA PHE A 944 7.56 -42.85 15.48
C PHE A 944 7.77 -42.06 16.77
N ASP A 945 6.67 -41.79 17.48
CA ASP A 945 6.73 -41.27 18.84
C ASP A 945 7.19 -42.35 19.82
N CYS A 946 7.99 -41.99 20.82
CA CYS A 946 8.34 -42.90 21.91
C CYS A 946 7.10 -43.34 22.69
N ALA A 947 7.03 -44.63 23.05
CA ALA A 947 5.87 -45.19 23.73
C ALA A 947 5.61 -44.56 25.12
N GLY A 948 6.68 -44.15 25.81
CA GLY A 948 6.61 -43.44 27.09
C GLY A 948 6.51 -41.92 26.99
N SER A 949 6.66 -41.32 25.79
CA SER A 949 6.56 -39.87 25.60
C SER A 949 6.27 -39.50 24.15
N LEU A 950 5.07 -38.96 23.90
CA LEU A 950 4.64 -38.51 22.57
C LEU A 950 5.43 -37.31 22.03
N ASN A 951 6.24 -36.65 22.87
CA ASN A 951 7.08 -35.52 22.47
C ASN A 951 8.46 -35.95 21.97
N GLN A 952 8.82 -37.23 22.10
CA GLN A 952 10.12 -37.76 21.68
C GLN A 952 9.99 -38.67 20.46
N ILE A 953 11.03 -38.75 19.65
CA ILE A 953 11.08 -39.56 18.43
C ILE A 953 11.90 -40.83 18.69
N CYS A 954 11.31 -42.02 18.51
CA CYS A 954 11.92 -43.31 18.78
C CYS A 954 11.89 -44.26 17.56
N GLY A 955 12.75 -43.97 16.58
CA GLY A 955 12.84 -44.70 15.32
C GLY A 955 11.68 -44.41 14.39
N GLY A 956 11.40 -45.32 13.46
CA GLY A 956 10.29 -45.17 12.52
C GLY A 956 10.15 -46.32 11.54
N ASN A 957 9.14 -46.22 10.67
CA ASN A 957 8.93 -47.15 9.55
C ASN A 957 9.08 -46.49 8.17
N GLY A 958 9.59 -45.25 8.13
CA GLY A 958 9.81 -44.50 6.89
C GLY A 958 8.57 -43.73 6.46
N ILE A 959 8.78 -42.71 5.64
CA ILE A 959 7.69 -41.89 5.09
C ILE A 959 6.74 -42.76 4.23
N ASP A 960 7.30 -43.79 3.58
CA ASP A 960 6.59 -44.76 2.74
C ASP A 960 6.04 -45.98 3.52
N GLY A 961 6.34 -46.06 4.82
CA GLY A 961 5.92 -47.15 5.70
C GLY A 961 6.58 -48.51 5.42
N SER A 962 7.63 -48.57 4.59
CA SER A 962 8.19 -49.82 4.07
C SER A 962 9.47 -50.29 4.77
N GLY A 963 10.00 -49.51 5.71
CA GLY A 963 11.30 -49.76 6.33
C GLY A 963 11.25 -49.90 7.85
N ALA A 964 12.42 -50.10 8.43
CA ALA A 964 12.67 -50.05 9.87
C ALA A 964 13.80 -49.05 10.08
N TYR A 965 13.60 -48.08 10.97
CA TYR A 965 14.54 -46.99 11.17
C TYR A 965 14.81 -46.78 12.66
N ILE A 966 16.04 -46.40 12.97
CA ILE A 966 16.54 -46.20 14.33
C ILE A 966 16.96 -44.75 14.54
N SER A 967 16.44 -44.12 15.60
CA SER A 967 16.91 -42.81 16.05
C SER A 967 18.21 -43.02 16.83
N LEU A 968 19.35 -42.61 16.27
CA LEU A 968 20.67 -42.95 16.83
C LEU A 968 21.30 -41.78 17.59
N PHE A 969 21.91 -42.10 18.73
CA PHE A 969 22.70 -41.22 19.58
C PHE A 969 24.10 -41.82 19.77
N ALA A 970 25.12 -40.97 19.89
CA ALA A 970 26.50 -41.39 20.05
C ALA A 970 27.21 -40.66 21.20
N ASP A 971 28.01 -41.40 21.97
CA ASP A 971 28.88 -40.86 23.00
C ASP A 971 29.97 -39.98 22.38
N THR A 972 29.84 -38.67 22.59
CA THR A 972 30.77 -37.65 22.08
C THR A 972 32.19 -37.77 22.63
N LEU A 973 32.40 -38.54 23.71
CA LEU A 973 33.74 -38.81 24.24
C LEU A 973 34.40 -40.03 23.61
N GLN A 974 33.62 -40.92 22.99
CA GLN A 974 34.10 -42.16 22.39
C GLN A 974 34.03 -42.17 20.86
N TRP A 975 33.20 -41.32 20.26
CA TRP A 975 33.04 -41.21 18.82
C TRP A 975 33.41 -39.80 18.34
N ASP A 976 34.30 -39.74 17.35
CA ASP A 976 34.90 -38.52 16.80
C ASP A 976 34.08 -37.90 15.64
N GLY A 977 32.90 -38.45 15.35
CA GLY A 977 32.07 -38.03 14.21
C GLY A 977 32.43 -38.70 12.88
N SER A 978 33.44 -39.57 12.86
CA SER A 978 33.87 -40.27 11.64
C SER A 978 32.98 -41.47 11.34
N TYR A 979 32.47 -41.52 10.10
CA TYR A 979 31.83 -42.72 9.52
C TYR A 979 32.87 -43.72 8.99
N ALA A 980 34.16 -43.37 9.03
CA ALA A 980 35.23 -44.22 8.55
C ALA A 980 35.74 -45.14 9.68
N SER A 981 35.04 -46.26 9.93
CA SER A 981 35.68 -47.50 10.38
C SER A 981 34.74 -48.70 10.34
N VAL A 982 34.85 -49.48 9.25
CA VAL A 982 34.75 -50.93 9.32
C VAL A 982 36.10 -51.46 8.81
N THR A 983 37.08 -51.66 9.70
CA THR A 983 37.99 -52.84 9.80
C THR A 983 39.20 -52.64 10.75
N THR A 984 39.32 -53.59 11.69
CA THR A 984 40.49 -54.18 12.39
C THR A 984 41.74 -53.35 12.81
N SER A 985 41.88 -53.21 14.14
CA SER A 985 43.06 -53.39 15.02
C SER A 985 44.44 -52.72 14.76
N SER A 986 44.90 -52.09 15.85
CA SER A 986 46.28 -51.98 16.38
C SER A 986 47.07 -50.66 16.17
N SER A 987 47.26 -49.98 17.31
CA SER A 987 48.40 -49.18 17.79
C SER A 987 48.89 -47.93 17.03
N ALA A 988 49.18 -46.93 17.87
CA ALA A 988 50.02 -45.74 17.70
C ALA A 988 49.29 -44.43 17.34
N SER A 989 49.24 -43.59 18.38
CA SER A 989 49.01 -42.14 18.43
C SER A 989 49.28 -41.36 17.13
N ALA A 990 48.26 -40.65 16.66
CA ALA A 990 48.41 -39.41 15.90
C ALA A 990 47.17 -38.52 16.14
N ALA A 991 47.39 -37.22 16.28
CA ALA A 991 46.40 -36.21 16.66
C ALA A 991 45.16 -36.21 15.75
N THR A 992 44.00 -35.95 16.37
CA THR A 992 42.71 -35.74 15.70
C THR A 992 42.79 -34.54 14.74
N PRO A 993 42.34 -34.67 13.47
CA PRO A 993 42.19 -33.53 12.59
C PRO A 993 41.07 -32.62 13.10
N GLN A 994 41.38 -31.35 13.36
CA GLN A 994 40.35 -30.32 13.50
C GLN A 994 39.57 -30.21 12.18
N GLY A 995 38.27 -29.89 12.26
CA GLY A 995 37.51 -29.40 11.12
C GLY A 995 38.23 -28.22 10.45
N PRO A 996 37.94 -27.92 9.17
CA PRO A 996 38.73 -26.98 8.39
C PRO A 996 38.88 -25.64 9.12
N SER A 997 40.09 -25.37 9.59
CA SER A 997 40.48 -24.08 10.15
C SER A 997 41.13 -23.23 9.06
N VAL A 998 40.85 -21.93 9.09
CA VAL A 998 41.52 -20.97 8.22
C VAL A 998 43.00 -20.96 8.61
N ASN A 999 43.89 -21.30 7.67
CA ASN A 999 45.34 -21.31 7.91
C ASN A 999 45.76 -19.94 8.51
N PRO A 1000 46.39 -19.89 9.70
CA PRO A 1000 46.76 -18.64 10.39
C PRO A 1000 47.84 -17.83 9.65
N GLY A 1001 48.35 -18.33 8.53
CA GLY A 1001 49.31 -17.66 7.69
C GLY A 1001 50.72 -18.13 7.96
N VAL A 1002 51.23 -18.96 7.06
CA VAL A 1002 52.62 -19.45 7.08
C VAL A 1002 53.29 -18.96 5.81
N GLY A 1003 54.56 -18.57 5.87
CA GLY A 1003 55.31 -18.10 4.69
C GLY A 1003 54.93 -16.70 4.17
N GLY A 1004 54.27 -15.87 4.99
CA GLY A 1004 53.94 -14.46 4.67
C GLY A 1004 52.58 -14.21 4.03
N TYR A 1005 51.71 -15.23 3.91
CA TYR A 1005 50.37 -15.11 3.33
C TYR A 1005 49.30 -15.17 4.41
N THR A 1006 48.21 -14.41 4.24
CA THR A 1006 47.02 -14.48 5.08
C THR A 1006 45.84 -14.96 4.24
N SER A 1007 44.98 -15.83 4.80
CA SER A 1007 43.77 -16.25 4.10
C SER A 1007 42.81 -15.08 3.93
N ILE A 1008 42.31 -14.87 2.72
CA ILE A 1008 41.36 -13.81 2.36
C ILE A 1008 39.94 -14.33 2.10
N GLY A 1009 39.67 -15.61 2.38
CA GLY A 1009 38.36 -16.26 2.20
C GLY A 1009 38.28 -17.21 1.00
N CYS A 1010 37.10 -17.77 0.75
CA CYS A 1010 36.80 -18.61 -0.41
C CYS A 1010 36.26 -17.75 -1.56
N TYR A 1011 36.78 -17.96 -2.77
CA TYR A 1011 36.38 -17.23 -3.97
C TYR A 1011 35.93 -18.22 -5.04
N THR A 1012 34.90 -17.86 -5.80
CA THR A 1012 34.40 -18.65 -6.92
C THR A 1012 35.16 -18.30 -8.20
N GLU A 1013 35.43 -19.31 -9.04
CA GLU A 1013 35.98 -19.08 -10.37
C GLU A 1013 34.89 -18.60 -11.35
N ALA A 1014 35.29 -17.93 -12.43
CA ALA A 1014 34.37 -17.57 -13.50
C ALA A 1014 34.01 -18.80 -14.34
N THR A 1015 32.80 -18.85 -14.90
CA THR A 1015 32.24 -20.02 -15.60
C THR A 1015 33.15 -20.60 -16.69
N ASN A 1016 33.99 -19.76 -17.32
CA ASN A 1016 34.92 -20.14 -18.39
C ASN A 1016 36.38 -19.69 -18.16
N ALA A 1017 36.77 -19.34 -16.92
CA ALA A 1017 38.15 -18.89 -16.64
C ALA A 1017 38.61 -19.25 -15.22
N ARG A 1018 39.89 -19.58 -15.08
CA ARG A 1018 40.52 -19.85 -13.78
C ARG A 1018 40.79 -18.56 -13.03
N ALA A 1019 40.50 -18.54 -11.72
CA ALA A 1019 40.81 -17.39 -10.87
C ALA A 1019 42.33 -17.16 -10.76
N LEU A 1020 43.10 -18.25 -10.80
CA LEU A 1020 44.55 -18.26 -10.77
C LEU A 1020 45.09 -19.14 -11.93
N PRO A 1021 45.87 -18.58 -12.88
CA PRO A 1021 46.12 -19.22 -14.18
C PRO A 1021 47.19 -20.32 -14.21
N ASN A 1022 48.04 -20.46 -13.18
CA ASN A 1022 49.10 -21.49 -13.16
C ASN A 1022 48.78 -22.56 -12.12
N GLY A 1023 49.02 -23.84 -12.39
CA GLY A 1023 48.72 -24.93 -11.45
C GLY A 1023 49.88 -25.91 -11.29
N ARG A 1024 50.08 -26.43 -10.06
CA ARG A 1024 51.14 -27.40 -9.75
C ARG A 1024 50.61 -28.53 -8.87
N GLY A 1025 51.13 -29.74 -9.06
CA GLY A 1025 50.86 -30.89 -8.20
C GLY A 1025 51.58 -30.74 -6.86
N ASN A 1026 50.91 -31.08 -5.76
CA ASN A 1026 51.44 -30.90 -4.41
C ASN A 1026 51.33 -32.23 -3.65
N ASN A 1027 52.46 -32.76 -3.15
CA ASN A 1027 52.49 -34.05 -2.45
C ASN A 1027 53.43 -33.99 -1.22
N PRO A 1028 52.91 -34.16 0.02
CA PRO A 1028 51.50 -34.37 0.36
C PRO A 1028 50.66 -33.10 0.13
N PRO A 1029 49.36 -33.24 -0.22
CA PRO A 1029 48.50 -32.12 -0.59
C PRO A 1029 48.05 -31.32 0.65
N THR A 1030 48.94 -30.48 1.17
CA THR A 1030 48.65 -29.62 2.33
C THR A 1030 48.65 -28.14 1.95
N VAL A 1031 47.86 -27.33 2.67
CA VAL A 1031 47.83 -25.87 2.50
C VAL A 1031 49.21 -25.26 2.77
N ALA A 1032 49.95 -25.77 3.77
CA ALA A 1032 51.30 -25.31 4.09
C ALA A 1032 52.28 -25.53 2.93
N ASN A 1033 52.25 -26.71 2.30
CA ASN A 1033 53.10 -27.00 1.14
C ASN A 1033 52.72 -26.15 -0.07
N CYS A 1034 51.42 -25.86 -0.24
CA CYS A 1034 50.93 -24.99 -1.30
C CYS A 1034 51.52 -23.59 -1.14
N VAL A 1035 51.33 -22.97 0.03
CA VAL A 1035 51.79 -21.61 0.30
C VAL A 1035 53.32 -21.50 0.28
N GLN A 1036 54.05 -22.52 0.75
CA GLN A 1036 55.50 -22.56 0.69
C GLN A 1036 56.03 -22.62 -0.76
N ALA A 1037 55.37 -23.40 -1.63
CA ALA A 1037 55.72 -23.45 -3.06
C ALA A 1037 55.48 -22.08 -3.74
N CYS A 1038 54.38 -21.41 -3.40
CA CYS A 1038 54.06 -20.07 -3.90
C CYS A 1038 55.10 -19.02 -3.45
N SER A 1039 55.50 -19.10 -2.18
CA SER A 1039 56.50 -18.21 -1.57
C SER A 1039 57.87 -18.34 -2.25
N ASN A 1040 58.34 -19.58 -2.47
CA ASN A 1040 59.63 -19.86 -3.11
C ASN A 1040 59.72 -19.35 -4.55
N GLU A 1041 58.59 -19.15 -5.22
CA GLU A 1041 58.50 -18.65 -6.60
C GLU A 1041 57.99 -17.19 -6.69
N ASN A 1042 57.85 -16.50 -5.54
CA ASN A 1042 57.43 -15.11 -5.40
C ASN A 1042 56.04 -14.77 -5.97
N PHE A 1043 55.04 -15.64 -5.80
CA PHE A 1043 53.65 -15.38 -6.21
C PHE A 1043 52.89 -14.52 -5.19
N VAL A 1044 52.05 -13.56 -5.58
CA VAL A 1044 51.30 -12.75 -4.59
C VAL A 1044 50.05 -13.48 -4.06
N TYR A 1045 49.45 -14.37 -4.86
CA TYR A 1045 48.24 -15.11 -4.52
C TYR A 1045 48.40 -16.63 -4.65
N ALA A 1046 47.85 -17.36 -3.68
CA ALA A 1046 47.87 -18.83 -3.62
C ALA A 1046 46.45 -19.36 -3.36
N GLY A 1047 46.04 -20.41 -4.08
CA GLY A 1047 44.73 -21.05 -3.92
C GLY A 1047 44.82 -22.58 -3.97
N VAL A 1048 43.95 -23.27 -3.23
CA VAL A 1048 43.83 -24.73 -3.25
C VAL A 1048 42.44 -25.10 -3.74
N GLU A 1049 42.37 -26.02 -4.70
CA GLU A 1049 41.12 -26.53 -5.28
C GLU A 1049 41.06 -28.06 -5.13
N TYR A 1050 39.89 -28.61 -4.80
CA TYR A 1050 39.61 -30.05 -4.69
C TYR A 1050 40.42 -30.86 -3.66
N GLY A 1051 41.16 -30.22 -2.75
CA GLY A 1051 41.91 -30.91 -1.69
C GLY A 1051 43.17 -31.66 -2.16
N TRP A 1052 43.53 -31.58 -3.44
CA TRP A 1052 44.76 -32.18 -4.00
C TRP A 1052 45.40 -31.37 -5.14
N ARG A 1053 44.84 -30.21 -5.50
CA ARG A 1053 45.29 -29.37 -6.63
C ARG A 1053 45.57 -27.93 -6.19
N VAL A 1054 46.65 -27.32 -6.68
CA VAL A 1054 47.05 -25.94 -6.35
C VAL A 1054 46.92 -25.04 -7.58
N LEU A 1055 46.40 -23.82 -7.40
CA LEU A 1055 46.27 -22.78 -8.43
C LEU A 1055 47.01 -21.48 -7.99
N LEU A 1056 47.62 -20.76 -8.93
CA LEU A 1056 48.66 -19.74 -8.72
C LEU A 1056 48.52 -18.53 -9.68
N ARG A 1057 48.66 -17.30 -9.21
CA ARG A 1057 48.70 -16.06 -10.03
C ARG A 1057 49.81 -15.14 -9.53
N LYS A 1058 50.65 -14.64 -10.44
CA LYS A 1058 51.64 -13.60 -10.11
C LYS A 1058 50.93 -12.29 -9.82
#